data_AF-A0A953URE0-F1
#
_entry.id   AF-A0A953URE0-F1
#
_cell.length_a   1.000
_cell.length_b   1.000
_cell.length_c   1.000
_cell.angle_alpha   90.00
_cell.angle_beta   90.00
_cell.angle_gamma   90.00
#
_symmetry.space_group_name_H-M   'P 1'
#
loop_
_entity.id
_entity.type
_entity.pdbx_description
1 polymer ?
#
loop_
_entity_poly.entity_id
_entity_poly.type
_entity_poly.pdbx_seq_one_letter_code
_entity_poly.pdbx_strand_id
1 'polypeptide(L)'
;MKRVLIVLTAGLALIVGMCAETPKPVNPDLAKQPTLYVVGYAHLDTEWNWEYPQTISEYILNTMRKNFDLFEKYPHYVFNFSGANRYRMMKEYFPADFAKVKKYVDSGRWFVSGSSMEENDVNSPSAESIIRQILYGKQFFRKEFGKTSEEYELPDCFGFPASLPSILAHMGLKGFSTQKLSWGSSAPAGGPNSPENTPLGTPFNVGIWEGPDGKSVIVALNPGSYSGGIYGDLTKSPAPGPSREPDWVKRVQTNGELTGVFADYHYFGTGDIGGAPDEPSIKLLEAIVTKSKTVLPPARGERGGRGRGRGSEPPPQSSEEVQVGDGPLHVIPATAEQMFLDIQPAMLARLPRYKGELELTNHSAGSITSEAYLKRWNRKNELLADAAEKASVAAELLGGLPYPLQRLTNAWTLVMGAQFHDILPGTATSKAYEFAWNDEVLAMNQFAGVMTSATEAVASALNTETKGAAVVVFNPLSIAREDVVEATVSFPNGMPKAVRVFGPAGTEVPSQLAGDKVLFLAKVPSVGYAVFDVQPADIPPAVASKLKVSESTLENERYLVKLDQRGDVSSIFDKSIAKDLLLGPARLAISTDNPAQWPAWNMDWEDETRAPRQYVGADRIVPPAANAPPGPNGRAAQPTRVAATPPAVRIVENGPVRVAIEVTREAEGSRFVQTIRLAAGDAGNRVEFGNAIDWQTKEANLKVVFPLSANNTVATYNWDIGTIQRGTENPKKFEVPSHQWFDLTDDSGAFGATVLSDCKLASDKPDENTLRLTLIRTPGTHGGYTYQGVQDVGHHDIVYGLAGHKGDWRQGQTDWQAMRLNQPLIAFEAARHAGALQKSFSLLSVSNSRVRVMAVKKAEKGEETIVRLVEVDSKAQSGVQVKFATPITAAREVNGAEEPVGPATLADGALVTSFTKFQPRTFAVKLAAPAAKVTPVKSQPVTLSYDVAVASNDDTRPVGGFDAQGNALPAEMLPARIALGAVQFNLAPARTGAPNAVAAKGQTIALPAGRFNRVYILAASADGDQTATFKAGDKAVDLTVENWGGFIGQWDTRMFKEPETPRSWAVAANPPEGPVPQSRVRAPRYPEDFTGIKPGFIKRADVAWFASHHHTADGKNDPYAYSYVFAYAIEIPANAKTLTLPDNDKIRILAISVADESRTVTPAQPLYDMLPSR
;
A
#
# COMPACT_ATOMS: atom_id res chain seq x y z
N MET A 1 7.26 -59.30 -7.69
CA MET A 1 7.81 -60.54 -7.12
C MET A 1 8.72 -60.20 -5.95
N LYS A 2 8.50 -60.91 -4.84
CA LYS A 2 9.15 -60.95 -3.51
C LYS A 2 10.40 -60.07 -3.27
N ARG A 3 10.28 -59.14 -2.31
CA ARG A 3 11.40 -58.52 -1.58
C ARG A 3 11.73 -59.38 -0.36
N VAL A 4 13.01 -59.67 -0.16
CA VAL A 4 13.58 -60.34 1.00
C VAL A 4 13.87 -59.30 2.09
N LEU A 5 13.43 -59.62 3.30
CA LEU A 5 13.59 -58.85 4.52
C LEU A 5 14.88 -59.30 5.21
N ILE A 6 15.82 -58.39 5.48
CA ILE A 6 16.93 -58.63 6.41
C ILE A 6 16.70 -57.75 7.62
N VAL A 7 16.53 -58.40 8.76
CA VAL A 7 16.44 -57.83 10.11
C VAL A 7 17.85 -57.69 10.64
N LEU A 8 18.24 -56.49 11.06
CA LEU A 8 19.42 -56.24 11.88
C LEU A 8 19.02 -55.30 13.02
N THR A 9 18.96 -55.91 14.20
CA THR A 9 18.72 -55.31 15.51
C THR A 9 19.97 -54.59 15.99
N ALA A 10 19.84 -53.32 16.39
CA ALA A 10 20.82 -52.62 17.22
C ALA A 10 20.05 -51.85 18.32
N GLY A 11 20.42 -52.13 19.57
CA GLY A 11 19.70 -51.74 20.78
C GLY A 11 19.67 -50.23 21.03
N LEU A 12 18.47 -49.74 21.37
CA LEU A 12 18.26 -48.43 21.96
C LEU A 12 18.46 -48.54 23.48
N ALA A 13 19.45 -47.85 24.01
CA ALA A 13 19.50 -47.52 25.43
C ALA A 13 18.43 -46.45 25.69
N LEU A 14 17.39 -46.80 26.45
CA LEU A 14 16.39 -45.86 26.98
C LEU A 14 17.09 -44.92 27.98
N ILE A 15 17.37 -43.69 27.57
CA ILE A 15 17.41 -42.56 28.50
C ILE A 15 15.99 -42.00 28.49
N VAL A 16 15.21 -42.35 29.51
CA VAL A 16 13.92 -41.72 29.79
C VAL A 16 14.23 -40.34 30.35
N GLY A 17 14.37 -39.35 29.47
CA GLY A 17 14.15 -37.96 29.84
C GLY A 17 12.66 -37.81 30.09
N MET A 18 12.27 -37.49 31.32
CA MET A 18 10.91 -37.04 31.63
C MET A 18 10.65 -35.75 30.84
N CYS A 19 10.11 -35.85 29.64
CA CYS A 19 9.35 -34.77 29.04
C CYS A 19 8.12 -34.61 29.93
N ALA A 20 8.07 -33.55 30.73
CA ALA A 20 6.84 -33.15 31.38
C ALA A 20 5.79 -32.95 30.27
N GLU A 21 4.77 -33.80 30.23
CA GLU A 21 3.57 -33.54 29.42
C GLU A 21 3.00 -32.21 29.89
N THR A 22 2.93 -31.23 28.99
CA THR A 22 2.19 -29.99 29.24
C THR A 22 0.74 -30.37 29.54
N PRO A 23 0.19 -30.00 30.72
CA PRO A 23 -1.23 -30.25 31.01
C PRO A 23 -2.06 -29.60 29.91
N LYS A 24 -3.04 -30.33 29.36
CA LYS A 24 -4.06 -29.71 28.48
C LYS A 24 -4.69 -28.55 29.25
N PRO A 25 -4.67 -27.31 28.72
CA PRO A 25 -5.31 -26.20 29.40
C PRO A 25 -6.81 -26.50 29.54
N VAL A 26 -7.30 -26.43 30.77
CA VAL A 26 -8.74 -26.38 31.03
C VAL A 26 -9.13 -24.93 30.79
N ASN A 27 -9.90 -24.65 29.74
CA ASN A 27 -10.34 -23.29 29.44
C ASN A 27 -11.10 -22.73 30.66
N PRO A 28 -10.81 -21.47 31.07
CA PRO A 28 -11.47 -20.87 32.23
C PRO A 28 -12.97 -20.67 31.96
N ASP A 29 -13.80 -20.90 32.99
CA ASP A 29 -15.23 -20.51 32.94
C ASP A 29 -15.30 -18.99 33.15
N LEU A 30 -15.20 -18.23 32.06
CA LEU A 30 -15.22 -16.75 32.09
C LEU A 30 -16.54 -16.16 32.63
N ALA A 31 -17.56 -16.97 32.91
CA ALA A 31 -18.76 -16.51 33.62
C ALA A 31 -18.59 -16.49 35.15
N LYS A 32 -17.53 -17.10 35.69
CA LYS A 32 -17.33 -17.30 37.13
C LYS A 32 -15.90 -17.08 37.61
N GLN A 33 -14.91 -17.29 36.76
CA GLN A 33 -13.50 -17.25 37.12
C GLN A 33 -12.85 -15.99 36.53
N PRO A 34 -12.58 -14.97 37.36
CA PRO A 34 -11.76 -13.82 36.97
C PRO A 34 -10.45 -14.26 36.34
N THR A 35 -10.26 -13.90 35.08
CA THR A 35 -9.10 -14.31 34.28
C THR A 35 -8.45 -13.10 33.59
N LEU A 36 -7.13 -13.00 33.69
CA LEU A 36 -6.31 -12.04 32.97
C LEU A 36 -5.41 -12.77 31.97
N TYR A 37 -5.54 -12.42 30.70
CA TYR A 37 -4.67 -12.91 29.63
C TYR A 37 -3.48 -11.96 29.48
N VAL A 38 -2.29 -12.44 29.81
CA VAL A 38 -1.05 -11.66 29.86
C VAL A 38 -0.20 -12.01 28.64
N VAL A 39 -0.11 -11.07 27.71
CA VAL A 39 0.46 -11.25 26.36
C VAL A 39 1.85 -10.65 26.33
N GLY A 40 2.86 -11.53 26.37
CA GLY A 40 4.27 -11.16 26.24
C GLY A 40 4.61 -10.86 24.79
N TYR A 41 5.05 -9.64 24.50
CA TYR A 41 5.20 -9.14 23.14
C TYR A 41 6.49 -8.31 22.98
N ALA A 42 6.99 -8.19 21.76
CA ALA A 42 8.07 -7.24 21.44
C ALA A 42 7.71 -6.51 20.15
N HIS A 43 7.40 -5.22 20.30
CA HIS A 43 7.13 -4.37 19.15
C HIS A 43 8.43 -4.09 18.40
N LEU A 44 8.41 -4.25 17.08
CA LEU A 44 9.55 -3.96 16.21
C LEU A 44 9.09 -3.13 15.03
N ASP A 45 9.43 -1.84 14.98
CA ASP A 45 9.21 -1.06 13.77
C ASP A 45 10.12 -1.58 12.68
N THR A 46 9.50 -2.03 11.58
CA THR A 46 10.24 -2.59 10.45
C THR A 46 11.18 -1.52 9.89
N GLU A 47 10.68 -0.28 9.81
CA GLU A 47 11.44 0.93 9.54
C GLU A 47 10.82 2.11 10.30
N TRP A 48 11.65 3.01 10.83
CA TRP A 48 11.20 4.24 11.50
C TRP A 48 12.34 5.26 11.59
N ASN A 49 13.04 5.30 12.73
CA ASN A 49 14.28 6.05 12.97
C ASN A 49 15.54 5.30 12.49
N TRP A 50 15.31 4.26 11.69
CA TRP A 50 16.25 3.34 11.08
C TRP A 50 15.59 2.73 9.84
N GLU A 51 16.40 2.09 9.01
CA GLU A 51 15.99 1.50 7.75
C GLU A 51 16.10 -0.05 7.80
N TYR A 52 15.57 -0.72 6.77
CA TYR A 52 15.63 -2.19 6.66
C TYR A 52 17.01 -2.82 6.99
N PRO A 53 18.16 -2.29 6.50
CA PRO A 53 19.45 -2.88 6.80
C PRO A 53 19.75 -3.02 8.30
N GLN A 54 19.38 -2.04 9.11
CA GLN A 54 19.58 -2.11 10.56
C GLN A 54 18.61 -3.11 11.21
N THR A 55 17.34 -3.08 10.80
CA THR A 55 16.31 -4.02 11.28
C THR A 55 16.74 -5.46 11.07
N ILE A 56 17.24 -5.78 9.89
CA ILE A 56 17.71 -7.12 9.54
C ILE A 56 18.98 -7.46 10.33
N SER A 57 19.98 -6.56 10.30
CA SER A 57 21.31 -6.87 10.82
C SER A 57 21.37 -6.97 12.34
N GLU A 58 20.54 -6.18 13.04
CA GLU A 58 20.62 -6.04 14.49
C GLU A 58 19.33 -6.47 15.19
N TYR A 59 18.17 -5.95 14.78
CA TYR A 59 16.95 -6.03 15.59
C TYR A 59 16.26 -7.39 15.49
N ILE A 60 16.06 -7.91 14.28
CA ILE A 60 15.47 -9.24 14.06
C ILE A 60 16.32 -10.33 14.72
N LEU A 61 17.65 -10.26 14.56
CA LEU A 61 18.58 -11.22 15.15
C LEU A 61 18.55 -11.15 16.69
N ASN A 62 18.50 -9.94 17.26
CA ASN A 62 18.33 -9.74 18.71
C ASN A 62 16.99 -10.29 19.22
N THR A 63 15.90 -10.07 18.48
CA THR A 63 14.56 -10.59 18.83
C THR A 63 14.58 -12.11 18.92
N MET A 64 15.16 -12.81 17.93
CA MET A 64 15.25 -14.27 17.97
C MET A 64 16.08 -14.77 19.15
N ARG A 65 17.34 -14.32 19.26
CA ARG A 65 18.31 -14.91 20.20
C ARG A 65 17.99 -14.63 21.67
N LYS A 66 17.56 -13.41 21.99
CA LYS A 66 17.16 -13.08 23.38
C LYS A 66 15.98 -13.93 23.84
N ASN A 67 15.03 -14.23 22.96
CA ASN A 67 13.91 -15.09 23.29
C ASN A 67 14.32 -16.57 23.40
N PHE A 68 15.26 -17.05 22.59
CA PHE A 68 15.80 -18.41 22.74
C PHE A 68 16.37 -18.64 24.14
N ASP A 69 17.18 -17.70 24.65
CA ASP A 69 17.75 -17.77 26.00
C ASP A 69 16.67 -17.81 27.09
N LEU A 70 15.54 -17.11 26.89
CA LEU A 70 14.43 -17.04 27.84
C LEU A 70 13.56 -18.29 27.81
N PHE A 71 13.36 -18.91 26.64
CA PHE A 71 12.61 -20.16 26.54
C PHE A 71 13.31 -21.32 27.26
N GLU A 72 14.64 -21.35 27.27
CA GLU A 72 15.42 -22.34 28.00
C GLU A 72 15.25 -22.20 29.52
N LYS A 73 15.06 -20.98 30.02
CA LYS A 73 14.99 -20.68 31.45
C LYS A 73 13.59 -20.76 32.06
N TYR A 74 12.55 -20.36 31.32
CA TYR A 74 11.20 -20.16 31.86
C TYR A 74 10.17 -21.02 31.12
N PRO A 75 9.81 -22.23 31.59
CA PRO A 75 8.97 -23.18 30.88
C PRO A 75 7.54 -22.72 30.52
N HIS A 76 7.00 -21.69 31.17
CA HIS A 76 5.65 -21.17 30.91
C HIS A 76 5.65 -19.88 30.08
N TYR A 77 6.81 -19.37 29.68
CA TYR A 77 6.91 -18.13 28.90
C TYR A 77 6.35 -18.30 27.48
N VAL A 78 5.32 -17.53 27.13
CA VAL A 78 4.77 -17.42 25.77
C VAL A 78 5.13 -16.06 25.18
N PHE A 79 5.81 -16.07 24.04
CA PHE A 79 6.19 -14.88 23.29
C PHE A 79 5.30 -14.71 22.06
N ASN A 80 4.81 -13.49 21.83
CA ASN A 80 4.00 -13.12 20.68
C ASN A 80 4.79 -12.17 19.80
N PHE A 81 4.76 -12.40 18.48
CA PHE A 81 5.46 -11.56 17.53
C PHE A 81 4.71 -11.50 16.19
N SER A 82 4.39 -10.29 15.77
CA SER A 82 3.54 -9.98 14.61
C SER A 82 4.37 -9.63 13.36
N GLY A 83 3.68 -9.58 12.20
CA GLY A 83 4.24 -9.16 10.91
C GLY A 83 5.01 -10.26 10.18
N ALA A 84 4.34 -10.97 9.27
CA ALA A 84 4.93 -12.07 8.49
C ALA A 84 6.15 -11.66 7.63
N ASN A 85 6.27 -10.40 7.23
CA ASN A 85 7.43 -9.92 6.48
C ASN A 85 8.73 -10.00 7.30
N ARG A 86 8.67 -9.74 8.62
CA ARG A 86 9.83 -9.89 9.52
C ARG A 86 10.27 -11.35 9.61
N TYR A 87 9.33 -12.29 9.63
CA TYR A 87 9.65 -13.72 9.54
C TYR A 87 10.22 -14.11 8.18
N ARG A 88 9.76 -13.45 7.10
CA ARG A 88 10.32 -13.62 5.76
C ARG A 88 11.79 -13.21 5.74
N MET A 89 12.14 -12.09 6.37
CA MET A 89 13.52 -11.66 6.57
C MET A 89 14.32 -12.59 7.48
N MET A 90 13.74 -13.09 8.58
CA MET A 90 14.40 -14.11 9.43
C MET A 90 14.79 -15.34 8.60
N LYS A 91 13.87 -15.81 7.76
CA LYS A 91 14.09 -16.97 6.89
C LYS A 91 15.15 -16.70 5.82
N GLU A 92 15.10 -15.54 5.20
CA GLU A 92 16.00 -15.13 4.11
C GLU A 92 17.42 -14.92 4.61
N TYR A 93 17.60 -14.15 5.70
CA TYR A 93 18.92 -13.72 6.17
C TYR A 93 19.52 -14.59 7.27
N PHE A 94 18.72 -15.39 8.00
CA PHE A 94 19.19 -16.19 9.14
C PHE A 94 18.55 -17.58 9.18
N PRO A 95 18.69 -18.41 8.12
CA PRO A 95 17.97 -19.67 7.97
C PRO A 95 18.16 -20.66 9.14
N ALA A 96 19.35 -20.69 9.77
CA ALA A 96 19.63 -21.54 10.92
C ALA A 96 18.86 -21.10 12.19
N ASP A 97 18.81 -19.79 12.49
CA ASP A 97 18.05 -19.28 13.63
C ASP A 97 16.53 -19.32 13.34
N PHE A 98 16.09 -19.13 12.09
CA PHE A 98 14.70 -19.35 11.69
C PHE A 98 14.24 -20.80 11.91
N ALA A 99 15.12 -21.79 11.71
CA ALA A 99 14.82 -23.18 12.06
C ALA A 99 14.62 -23.39 13.57
N LYS A 100 15.29 -22.60 14.44
CA LYS A 100 15.03 -22.58 15.89
C LYS A 100 13.68 -21.92 16.18
N VAL A 101 13.33 -20.82 15.51
CA VAL A 101 11.98 -20.19 15.61
C VAL A 101 10.90 -21.23 15.34
N LYS A 102 11.01 -22.02 14.25
CA LYS A 102 10.04 -23.09 13.94
C LYS A 102 9.83 -24.06 15.10
N LYS A 103 10.90 -24.49 15.77
CA LYS A 103 10.81 -25.39 16.95
C LYS A 103 10.00 -24.77 18.09
N TYR A 104 10.22 -23.49 18.38
CA TYR A 104 9.49 -22.78 19.44
C TYR A 104 8.04 -22.48 19.07
N VAL A 105 7.75 -22.30 17.78
CA VAL A 105 6.37 -22.21 17.27
C VAL A 105 5.65 -23.55 17.41
N ASP A 106 6.32 -24.66 17.10
CA ASP A 106 5.75 -26.00 17.24
C ASP A 106 5.48 -26.36 18.71
N SER A 107 6.36 -25.94 19.63
CA SER A 107 6.16 -26.14 21.06
C SER A 107 5.18 -25.16 21.72
N GLY A 108 4.62 -24.20 20.96
CA GLY A 108 3.67 -23.20 21.47
C GLY A 108 4.28 -22.13 22.37
N ARG A 109 5.61 -21.96 22.32
CA ARG A 109 6.36 -20.98 23.13
C ARG A 109 6.60 -19.68 22.39
N TRP A 110 6.66 -19.74 21.06
CA TRP A 110 6.63 -18.59 20.15
C TRP A 110 5.31 -18.61 19.37
N PHE A 111 4.54 -17.53 19.44
CA PHE A 111 3.26 -17.38 18.76
C PHE A 111 3.36 -16.38 17.61
N VAL A 112 2.87 -16.79 16.44
CA VAL A 112 2.79 -15.96 15.23
C VAL A 112 1.50 -15.13 15.26
N SER A 113 1.58 -13.91 15.78
CA SER A 113 0.42 -13.04 16.01
C SER A 113 0.10 -12.11 14.82
N GLY A 114 -1.04 -11.45 14.89
CA GLY A 114 -1.56 -10.42 14.00
C GLY A 114 -2.10 -10.90 12.65
N SER A 115 -1.72 -12.09 12.16
CA SER A 115 -2.19 -12.64 10.88
C SER A 115 -2.04 -11.71 9.66
N SER A 116 -1.03 -10.84 9.65
CA SER A 116 -0.77 -9.84 8.62
C SER A 116 0.65 -9.92 8.06
N MET A 117 0.89 -9.32 6.89
CA MET A 117 2.26 -9.18 6.36
C MET A 117 3.06 -8.17 7.17
N GLU A 118 2.46 -7.04 7.52
CA GLU A 118 3.04 -6.02 8.39
C GLU A 118 2.05 -5.59 9.49
N GLU A 119 2.54 -4.92 10.53
CA GLU A 119 1.69 -4.05 11.36
C GLU A 119 1.41 -2.76 10.59
N ASN A 120 0.52 -2.87 9.61
CA ASN A 120 0.26 -1.83 8.63
C ASN A 120 -0.63 -0.70 9.17
N ASP A 121 -0.52 0.47 8.54
CA ASP A 121 -1.55 1.52 8.62
C ASP A 121 -2.87 1.00 8.01
N VAL A 122 -4.00 1.44 8.54
CA VAL A 122 -5.34 1.06 8.05
C VAL A 122 -6.19 2.25 7.62
N ASN A 123 -5.68 3.47 7.73
CA ASN A 123 -6.36 4.68 7.30
C ASN A 123 -6.07 5.02 5.82
N SER A 124 -4.85 4.76 5.34
CA SER A 124 -4.42 5.12 3.99
C SER A 124 -4.65 4.05 2.93
N PRO A 125 -4.39 2.75 3.20
CA PRO A 125 -4.59 1.71 2.20
C PRO A 125 -6.06 1.54 1.80
N SER A 126 -6.29 1.05 0.59
CA SER A 126 -7.59 0.52 0.18
C SER A 126 -7.99 -0.70 1.03
N ALA A 127 -9.30 -0.97 1.09
CA ALA A 127 -9.80 -2.15 1.78
C ALA A 127 -9.27 -3.45 1.15
N GLU A 128 -9.02 -3.48 -0.16
CA GLU A 128 -8.42 -4.65 -0.81
C GLU A 128 -6.97 -4.85 -0.37
N SER A 129 -6.18 -3.78 -0.17
CA SER A 129 -4.83 -3.87 0.41
C SER A 129 -4.84 -4.45 1.82
N ILE A 130 -5.76 -4.02 2.70
CA ILE A 130 -5.91 -4.59 4.05
C ILE A 130 -6.29 -6.08 3.97
N ILE A 131 -7.15 -6.44 3.02
CA ILE A 131 -7.47 -7.86 2.75
C ILE A 131 -6.22 -8.62 2.29
N ARG A 132 -5.35 -8.04 1.44
CA ARG A 132 -4.09 -8.67 1.01
C ARG A 132 -3.10 -8.84 2.17
N GLN A 133 -2.98 -7.84 3.06
CA GLN A 133 -2.16 -7.92 4.27
C GLN A 133 -2.49 -9.18 5.06
N ILE A 134 -3.79 -9.39 5.29
CA ILE A 134 -4.25 -10.53 6.09
C ILE A 134 -4.20 -11.85 5.29
N LEU A 135 -4.58 -11.84 4.01
CA LEU A 135 -4.54 -13.03 3.16
C LEU A 135 -3.12 -13.60 3.06
N TYR A 136 -2.13 -12.74 2.75
CA TYR A 136 -0.75 -13.17 2.53
C TYR A 136 -0.06 -13.48 3.86
N GLY A 137 -0.33 -12.73 4.93
CA GLY A 137 0.14 -13.03 6.28
C GLY A 137 -0.31 -14.41 6.74
N LYS A 138 -1.63 -14.67 6.69
CA LYS A 138 -2.20 -16.00 7.00
C LYS A 138 -1.57 -17.12 6.16
N GLN A 139 -1.36 -16.88 4.88
CA GLN A 139 -0.79 -17.90 3.99
C GLN A 139 0.67 -18.18 4.27
N PHE A 140 1.48 -17.14 4.53
CA PHE A 140 2.86 -17.29 4.93
C PHE A 140 2.95 -18.12 6.22
N PHE A 141 2.18 -17.76 7.25
CA PHE A 141 2.20 -18.51 8.51
C PHE A 141 1.74 -19.95 8.35
N ARG A 142 0.64 -20.20 7.62
CA ARG A 142 0.19 -21.57 7.32
C ARG A 142 1.23 -22.37 6.56
N LYS A 143 1.92 -21.77 5.60
CA LYS A 143 2.95 -22.43 4.78
C LYS A 143 4.18 -22.78 5.61
N GLU A 144 4.64 -21.87 6.47
CA GLU A 144 5.91 -22.03 7.18
C GLU A 144 5.76 -22.76 8.52
N PHE A 145 4.61 -22.64 9.20
CA PHE A 145 4.39 -23.13 10.56
C PHE A 145 3.15 -24.02 10.73
N GLY A 146 2.34 -24.21 9.66
CA GLY A 146 1.12 -25.02 9.72
C GLY A 146 -0.04 -24.41 10.51
N LYS A 147 0.11 -23.18 11.01
CA LYS A 147 -0.88 -22.45 11.83
C LYS A 147 -0.85 -20.95 11.52
N THR A 148 -1.88 -20.22 11.93
CA THR A 148 -1.99 -18.75 11.86
C THR A 148 -2.92 -18.29 12.99
N SER A 149 -2.83 -17.03 13.42
CA SER A 149 -3.75 -16.49 14.43
C SER A 149 -5.18 -16.24 13.88
N GLU A 150 -6.14 -16.14 14.79
CA GLU A 150 -7.51 -15.70 14.53
C GLU A 150 -7.76 -14.24 14.97
N GLU A 151 -6.70 -13.47 15.18
CA GLU A 151 -6.78 -12.06 15.58
C GLU A 151 -5.92 -11.15 14.66
N TYR A 152 -6.21 -9.85 14.72
CA TYR A 152 -5.43 -8.79 14.09
C TYR A 152 -4.89 -7.83 15.15
N GLU A 153 -3.58 -7.77 15.27
CA GLU A 153 -2.84 -7.05 16.30
C GLU A 153 -2.20 -5.82 15.67
N LEU A 154 -2.68 -4.62 16.04
CA LEU A 154 -2.13 -3.34 15.61
C LEU A 154 -1.87 -2.46 16.83
N PRO A 155 -0.79 -2.72 17.59
CA PRO A 155 -0.55 -2.08 18.87
C PRO A 155 -0.22 -0.58 18.70
N ASP A 156 0.39 -0.19 17.58
CA ASP A 156 0.90 1.17 17.37
C ASP A 156 0.31 1.92 16.15
N CYS A 157 -0.66 1.36 15.43
CA CYS A 157 -1.29 2.02 14.27
C CYS A 157 -2.05 3.31 14.63
N PHE A 158 -1.97 4.32 13.76
CA PHE A 158 -2.38 5.71 14.03
C PHE A 158 -3.87 6.03 13.78
N GLY A 159 -4.75 5.20 14.35
CA GLY A 159 -6.20 5.34 14.22
C GLY A 159 -6.81 4.20 13.41
N PHE A 160 -8.14 4.08 13.49
CA PHE A 160 -8.85 2.96 12.89
C PHE A 160 -10.21 3.38 12.30
N PRO A 161 -10.45 3.12 11.00
CA PRO A 161 -11.68 3.50 10.34
C PRO A 161 -12.83 2.58 10.78
N ALA A 162 -14.08 3.07 10.81
CA ALA A 162 -15.19 2.22 11.26
C ALA A 162 -15.52 1.08 10.28
N SER A 163 -14.96 1.07 9.07
CA SER A 163 -15.09 -0.06 8.13
C SER A 163 -14.22 -1.26 8.50
N LEU A 164 -13.18 -1.08 9.33
CA LEU A 164 -12.23 -2.14 9.67
C LEU A 164 -12.90 -3.39 10.26
N PRO A 165 -13.87 -3.32 11.20
CA PRO A 165 -14.56 -4.52 11.70
C PRO A 165 -15.26 -5.34 10.63
N SER A 166 -15.82 -4.68 9.60
CA SER A 166 -16.44 -5.36 8.47
C SER A 166 -15.39 -6.12 7.66
N ILE A 167 -14.20 -5.53 7.47
CA ILE A 167 -13.06 -6.20 6.81
C ILE A 167 -12.59 -7.39 7.64
N LEU A 168 -12.33 -7.20 8.94
CA LEU A 168 -11.80 -8.25 9.82
C LEU A 168 -12.79 -9.43 9.94
N ALA A 169 -14.08 -9.14 10.10
CA ALA A 169 -15.12 -10.17 10.10
C ALA A 169 -15.19 -10.89 8.74
N HIS A 170 -15.03 -10.16 7.63
CA HIS A 170 -14.93 -10.77 6.30
C HIS A 170 -13.70 -11.65 6.17
N MET A 171 -12.57 -11.32 6.79
CA MET A 171 -11.35 -12.15 6.83
C MET A 171 -11.45 -13.38 7.76
N GLY A 172 -12.60 -13.55 8.45
CA GLY A 172 -12.84 -14.64 9.39
C GLY A 172 -12.13 -14.49 10.74
N LEU A 173 -11.61 -13.29 11.05
CA LEU A 173 -10.93 -13.01 12.32
C LEU A 173 -11.96 -12.84 13.45
N LYS A 174 -11.55 -13.20 14.67
CA LYS A 174 -12.36 -13.15 15.90
C LYS A 174 -11.99 -11.95 16.78
N GLY A 175 -10.70 -11.64 16.83
CA GLY A 175 -10.11 -10.67 17.75
C GLY A 175 -9.44 -9.50 17.06
N PHE A 176 -9.38 -8.37 17.75
CA PHE A 176 -8.53 -7.24 17.42
C PHE A 176 -8.00 -6.59 18.71
N SER A 177 -6.74 -6.19 18.72
CA SER A 177 -6.11 -5.56 19.88
C SER A 177 -5.26 -4.37 19.48
N THR A 178 -5.32 -3.32 20.30
CA THR A 178 -4.47 -2.13 20.12
C THR A 178 -4.19 -1.45 21.46
N GLN A 179 -2.98 -0.92 21.62
CA GLN A 179 -2.67 -0.01 22.73
C GLN A 179 -2.99 1.45 22.39
N LYS A 180 -2.94 1.82 21.11
CA LYS A 180 -2.77 3.23 20.69
C LYS A 180 -3.89 4.17 21.17
N LEU A 181 -5.08 3.64 21.49
CA LEU A 181 -6.17 4.43 22.08
C LEU A 181 -5.84 5.02 23.46
N SER A 182 -4.86 4.48 24.18
CA SER A 182 -4.34 5.05 25.42
C SER A 182 -3.67 6.42 25.24
N TRP A 183 -3.31 6.79 24.00
CA TRP A 183 -2.77 8.10 23.63
C TRP A 183 -3.85 9.12 23.29
N GLY A 184 -5.13 8.73 23.36
CA GLY A 184 -6.28 9.57 23.08
C GLY A 184 -6.93 9.25 21.73
N SER A 185 -8.26 9.17 21.76
CA SER A 185 -9.08 8.90 20.58
C SER A 185 -10.29 9.83 20.54
N SER A 186 -10.76 10.05 19.32
CA SER A 186 -11.89 10.90 18.98
C SER A 186 -13.25 10.26 19.28
N ALA A 187 -13.27 8.99 19.71
CA ALA A 187 -14.50 8.31 20.09
C ALA A 187 -15.22 9.05 21.23
N PRO A 188 -16.56 9.25 21.15
CA PRO A 188 -17.33 9.94 22.17
C PRO A 188 -17.69 8.99 23.33
N ALA A 189 -16.68 8.30 23.89
CA ALA A 189 -16.85 7.31 24.95
C ALA A 189 -15.63 7.27 25.89
N GLY A 190 -15.73 6.53 27.00
CA GLY A 190 -14.71 6.48 28.05
C GLY A 190 -14.69 7.74 28.94
N GLY A 191 -13.63 7.86 29.75
CA GLY A 191 -13.41 8.96 30.69
C GLY A 191 -13.87 8.66 32.12
N PRO A 192 -13.72 9.63 33.05
CA PRO A 192 -13.92 9.43 34.50
C PRO A 192 -15.31 8.92 34.93
N ASN A 193 -16.32 9.11 34.08
CA ASN A 193 -17.69 8.70 34.35
C ASN A 193 -18.08 7.41 33.61
N SER A 194 -17.16 6.79 32.87
CA SER A 194 -17.42 5.51 32.23
C SER A 194 -17.48 4.38 33.27
N PRO A 195 -18.32 3.35 33.07
CA PRO A 195 -18.49 2.26 34.05
C PRO A 195 -17.18 1.55 34.43
N GLU A 196 -16.28 1.39 33.45
CA GLU A 196 -14.97 0.75 33.61
C GLU A 196 -13.84 1.76 33.93
N ASN A 197 -14.15 3.06 34.02
CA ASN A 197 -13.19 4.16 34.18
C ASN A 197 -12.04 4.10 33.15
N THR A 198 -12.37 3.83 31.89
CA THR A 198 -11.41 3.80 30.78
C THR A 198 -10.92 5.20 30.41
N PRO A 199 -9.76 5.33 29.72
CA PRO A 199 -9.33 6.61 29.16
C PRO A 199 -10.38 7.25 28.25
N LEU A 200 -10.40 8.58 28.18
CA LEU A 200 -11.25 9.29 27.23
C LEU A 200 -10.91 8.87 25.80
N GLY A 201 -11.93 8.52 25.00
CA GLY A 201 -11.76 7.97 23.66
C GLY A 201 -11.64 6.44 23.61
N THR A 202 -11.66 5.77 24.77
CA THR A 202 -11.62 4.31 24.86
C THR A 202 -12.99 3.78 25.35
N PRO A 203 -13.83 3.22 24.49
CA PRO A 203 -15.22 2.88 24.84
C PRO A 203 -15.40 1.91 26.00
N PHE A 204 -14.52 0.92 26.13
CA PHE A 204 -14.53 -0.16 27.13
C PHE A 204 -13.16 -0.88 27.13
N ASN A 205 -12.89 -1.76 28.11
CA ASN A 205 -11.65 -2.55 28.13
C ASN A 205 -11.69 -3.67 27.08
N VAL A 206 -12.71 -4.52 27.16
CA VAL A 206 -12.98 -5.65 26.25
C VAL A 206 -14.45 -5.62 25.82
N GLY A 207 -14.71 -5.76 24.53
CA GLY A 207 -16.08 -5.70 24.02
C GLY A 207 -16.18 -5.97 22.53
N ILE A 208 -17.21 -5.43 21.88
CA ILE A 208 -17.54 -5.67 20.48
C ILE A 208 -17.44 -4.37 19.68
N TRP A 209 -16.65 -4.38 18.60
CA TRP A 209 -16.60 -3.28 17.64
C TRP A 209 -17.39 -3.64 16.38
N GLU A 210 -18.40 -2.83 16.05
CA GLU A 210 -19.33 -3.06 14.94
C GLU A 210 -19.03 -2.15 13.74
N GLY A 211 -18.93 -2.76 12.57
CA GLY A 211 -18.73 -2.06 11.30
C GLY A 211 -20.04 -1.54 10.66
N PRO A 212 -19.95 -0.78 9.56
CA PRO A 212 -21.10 -0.17 8.89
C PRO A 212 -22.11 -1.22 8.35
N ASP A 213 -21.64 -2.42 8.02
CA ASP A 213 -22.47 -3.55 7.56
C ASP A 213 -23.19 -4.30 8.70
N GLY A 214 -22.87 -3.99 9.96
CA GLY A 214 -23.40 -4.67 11.15
C GLY A 214 -22.64 -5.94 11.55
N LYS A 215 -21.54 -6.29 10.85
CA LYS A 215 -20.59 -7.31 11.32
C LYS A 215 -19.67 -6.74 12.37
N SER A 216 -19.06 -7.62 13.17
CA SER A 216 -18.28 -7.21 14.33
C SER A 216 -17.21 -8.21 14.70
N VAL A 217 -16.23 -7.74 15.47
CA VAL A 217 -15.16 -8.54 16.10
C VAL A 217 -15.09 -8.24 17.59
N ILE A 218 -14.52 -9.16 18.38
CA ILE A 218 -14.18 -8.90 19.77
C ILE A 218 -12.92 -8.04 19.79
N VAL A 219 -12.87 -7.03 20.65
CA VAL A 219 -11.74 -6.11 20.71
C VAL A 219 -11.21 -5.92 22.13
N ALA A 220 -9.88 -5.78 22.25
CA ALA A 220 -9.18 -5.32 23.45
C ALA A 220 -8.63 -3.91 23.19
N LEU A 221 -9.25 -2.90 23.82
CA LEU A 221 -8.99 -1.47 23.52
C LEU A 221 -8.18 -0.74 24.60
N ASN A 222 -7.99 -1.37 25.76
CA ASN A 222 -7.22 -0.80 26.87
C ASN A 222 -6.17 -1.77 27.46
N PRO A 223 -5.32 -2.43 26.65
CA PRO A 223 -4.46 -3.53 27.13
C PRO A 223 -3.25 -3.08 27.97
N GLY A 224 -3.08 -1.78 28.22
CA GLY A 224 -1.86 -1.23 28.80
C GLY A 224 -0.71 -1.14 27.79
N SER A 225 0.52 -0.90 28.28
CA SER A 225 1.67 -0.67 27.41
C SER A 225 2.37 -1.94 26.95
N TYR A 226 2.60 -2.11 25.65
CA TYR A 226 3.46 -3.14 25.05
C TYR A 226 4.93 -2.98 25.43
N SER A 227 5.34 -1.79 25.88
CA SER A 227 6.66 -1.55 26.48
C SER A 227 6.64 -1.59 28.02
N GLY A 228 5.49 -1.96 28.60
CA GLY A 228 5.30 -2.15 30.03
C GLY A 228 5.95 -3.43 30.53
N GLY A 229 6.23 -3.48 31.84
CA GLY A 229 6.73 -4.68 32.52
C GLY A 229 5.74 -5.16 33.57
N ILE A 230 6.03 -6.31 34.17
CA ILE A 230 5.29 -6.86 35.30
C ILE A 230 6.11 -6.59 36.57
N TYR A 231 5.56 -5.82 37.50
CA TYR A 231 6.25 -5.29 38.68
C TYR A 231 5.65 -5.79 40.00
N GLY A 232 4.42 -6.31 39.99
CA GLY A 232 3.73 -6.82 41.17
C GLY A 232 3.01 -8.14 40.94
N ASP A 233 2.53 -8.76 42.03
CA ASP A 233 1.69 -9.95 41.92
C ASP A 233 0.31 -9.56 41.36
N LEU A 234 0.15 -9.75 40.06
CA LEU A 234 -1.08 -9.47 39.29
C LEU A 234 -2.32 -10.16 39.88
N THR A 235 -2.15 -11.20 40.70
CA THR A 235 -3.26 -11.94 41.28
C THR A 235 -3.93 -11.27 42.48
N LYS A 236 -3.31 -10.22 43.06
CA LYS A 236 -3.73 -9.59 44.33
C LYS A 236 -4.22 -8.15 44.16
N SER A 237 -5.08 -7.70 45.08
CA SER A 237 -5.65 -6.34 45.12
C SER A 237 -5.32 -5.64 46.44
N PRO A 238 -4.61 -4.49 46.43
CA PRO A 238 -3.78 -4.05 45.31
C PRO A 238 -2.60 -5.02 45.09
N ALA A 239 -2.01 -5.01 43.89
CA ALA A 239 -0.82 -5.81 43.63
C ALA A 239 0.33 -5.34 44.56
N PRO A 240 0.97 -6.23 45.34
CA PRO A 240 2.16 -5.88 46.10
C PRO A 240 3.29 -5.52 45.14
N GLY A 241 3.88 -4.32 45.29
CA GLY A 241 4.88 -3.77 44.38
C GLY A 241 4.71 -2.25 44.19
N PRO A 242 5.52 -1.60 43.34
CA PRO A 242 5.37 -0.17 43.06
C PRO A 242 4.04 0.13 42.34
N SER A 243 3.41 1.27 42.68
CA SER A 243 2.01 1.65 42.39
C SER A 243 1.66 1.96 40.91
N ARG A 244 2.27 1.25 39.94
CA ARG A 244 2.19 1.61 38.51
C ARG A 244 1.30 0.69 37.68
N GLU A 245 1.02 -0.51 38.14
CA GLU A 245 0.09 -1.41 37.45
C GLU A 245 -1.35 -1.04 37.82
N PRO A 246 -2.30 -1.14 36.86
CA PRO A 246 -3.71 -1.16 37.20
C PRO A 246 -3.99 -2.27 38.23
N ASP A 247 -4.96 -2.03 39.12
CA ASP A 247 -5.49 -3.11 39.96
C ASP A 247 -6.28 -4.08 39.07
N TRP A 248 -5.59 -5.09 38.53
CA TRP A 248 -6.14 -6.04 37.57
C TRP A 248 -7.26 -6.89 38.16
N VAL A 249 -7.16 -7.25 39.45
CA VAL A 249 -8.22 -7.98 40.15
C VAL A 249 -9.50 -7.16 40.14
N LYS A 250 -9.43 -5.89 40.56
CA LYS A 250 -10.58 -4.99 40.54
C LYS A 250 -11.11 -4.76 39.13
N ARG A 251 -10.21 -4.58 38.15
CA ARG A 251 -10.56 -4.31 36.76
C ARG A 251 -11.31 -5.48 36.11
N VAL A 252 -10.78 -6.70 36.21
CA VAL A 252 -11.43 -7.91 35.69
C VAL A 252 -12.76 -8.19 36.41
N GLN A 253 -12.81 -7.94 37.73
CA GLN A 253 -14.04 -8.05 38.51
C GLN A 253 -15.10 -7.06 38.02
N THR A 254 -14.73 -5.79 37.77
CA THR A 254 -15.63 -4.78 37.21
C THR A 254 -16.14 -5.18 35.82
N ASN A 255 -15.27 -5.66 34.93
CA ASN A 255 -15.70 -6.15 33.60
C ASN A 255 -16.75 -7.26 33.74
N GLY A 256 -16.50 -8.23 34.64
CA GLY A 256 -17.42 -9.34 34.90
C GLY A 256 -18.72 -8.95 35.59
N GLU A 257 -18.72 -7.97 36.49
CA GLU A 257 -19.94 -7.44 37.12
C GLU A 257 -20.82 -6.70 36.11
N LEU A 258 -20.21 -5.98 35.17
CA LEU A 258 -20.93 -5.24 34.13
C LEU A 258 -21.47 -6.13 33.01
N THR A 259 -20.72 -7.17 32.64
CA THR A 259 -20.97 -7.95 31.42
C THR A 259 -21.23 -9.44 31.67
N GLY A 260 -21.00 -9.94 32.87
CA GLY A 260 -20.96 -11.38 33.16
C GLY A 260 -19.82 -12.13 32.48
N VAL A 261 -18.81 -11.41 31.94
CA VAL A 261 -17.58 -11.95 31.35
C VAL A 261 -16.39 -11.42 32.14
N PHE A 262 -15.83 -12.27 33.00
CA PHE A 262 -14.72 -11.93 33.89
C PHE A 262 -13.38 -12.13 33.16
N ALA A 263 -13.13 -11.32 32.14
CA ALA A 263 -11.91 -11.37 31.34
C ALA A 263 -11.33 -9.97 31.10
N ASP A 264 -10.00 -9.89 30.99
CA ASP A 264 -9.29 -8.72 30.45
C ASP A 264 -7.98 -9.16 29.77
N TYR A 265 -7.37 -8.23 29.05
CA TYR A 265 -6.20 -8.43 28.21
C TYR A 265 -5.08 -7.47 28.65
N HIS A 266 -3.87 -7.97 28.83
CA HIS A 266 -2.73 -7.17 29.28
C HIS A 266 -1.48 -7.41 28.44
N TYR A 267 -0.96 -6.35 27.81
CA TYR A 267 0.36 -6.38 27.19
C TYR A 267 1.49 -6.18 28.21
N PHE A 268 2.58 -6.92 28.03
CA PHE A 268 3.88 -6.59 28.61
C PHE A 268 4.99 -6.92 27.61
N GLY A 269 6.10 -6.19 27.65
CA GLY A 269 7.11 -6.34 26.61
C GLY A 269 8.16 -5.24 26.49
N THR A 270 8.75 -5.18 25.30
CA THR A 270 9.74 -4.18 24.89
C THR A 270 9.27 -3.46 23.63
N GLY A 271 9.68 -2.20 23.48
CA GLY A 271 9.23 -1.33 22.40
C GLY A 271 10.08 -1.37 21.14
N ASP A 272 9.66 -0.55 20.18
CA ASP A 272 10.12 -0.07 18.88
C ASP A 272 11.25 -0.86 18.17
N ILE A 273 12.33 -1.27 18.85
CA ILE A 273 13.48 -1.99 18.25
C ILE A 273 13.41 -3.52 18.40
N GLY A 274 12.28 -4.08 18.84
CA GLY A 274 12.13 -5.50 19.12
C GLY A 274 12.97 -5.97 20.31
N GLY A 275 13.40 -7.23 20.28
CA GLY A 275 14.08 -7.91 21.38
C GLY A 275 13.16 -8.90 22.10
N ALA A 276 13.24 -8.90 23.44
CA ALA A 276 12.41 -9.74 24.29
C ALA A 276 11.89 -8.90 25.47
N PRO A 277 10.74 -9.24 26.07
CA PRO A 277 10.34 -8.72 27.37
C PRO A 277 11.48 -8.86 28.39
N ASP A 278 11.56 -7.95 29.36
CA ASP A 278 12.62 -8.03 30.35
C ASP A 278 12.50 -9.29 31.21
N GLU A 279 13.67 -9.91 31.48
CA GLU A 279 13.75 -11.15 32.25
C GLU A 279 13.09 -11.07 33.64
N PRO A 280 13.18 -9.95 34.41
CA PRO A 280 12.46 -9.81 35.67
C PRO A 280 10.94 -9.98 35.54
N SER A 281 10.31 -9.39 34.51
CA SER A 281 8.87 -9.54 34.25
C SER A 281 8.51 -10.99 33.94
N ILE A 282 9.30 -11.67 33.10
CA ILE A 282 9.08 -13.08 32.76
C ILE A 282 9.26 -13.98 33.98
N LYS A 283 10.30 -13.75 34.79
CA LYS A 283 10.55 -14.49 36.04
C LYS A 283 9.41 -14.32 37.03
N LEU A 284 8.86 -13.11 37.18
CA LEU A 284 7.72 -12.86 38.05
C LEU A 284 6.46 -13.55 37.52
N LEU A 285 6.20 -13.50 36.20
CA LEU A 285 5.07 -14.21 35.59
C LEU A 285 5.17 -15.73 35.77
N GLU A 286 6.36 -16.31 35.56
CA GLU A 286 6.65 -17.72 35.84
C GLU A 286 6.34 -18.06 37.30
N ALA A 287 6.77 -17.23 38.25
CA ALA A 287 6.50 -17.43 39.67
C ALA A 287 5.01 -17.33 40.02
N ILE A 288 4.28 -16.38 39.43
CA ILE A 288 2.82 -16.23 39.58
C ILE A 288 2.10 -17.51 39.12
N VAL A 289 2.45 -18.02 37.94
CA VAL A 289 1.75 -19.17 37.34
C VAL A 289 2.09 -20.48 38.07
N THR A 290 3.32 -20.61 38.54
CA THR A 290 3.79 -21.77 39.34
C THR A 290 3.45 -21.67 40.83
N LYS A 291 2.89 -20.53 41.28
CA LYS A 291 2.63 -20.21 42.69
C LYS A 291 3.86 -20.41 43.57
N SER A 292 5.01 -19.93 43.12
CA SER A 292 6.28 -20.05 43.84
C SER A 292 6.68 -18.73 44.50
N LYS A 293 7.74 -18.79 45.32
CA LYS A 293 8.33 -17.60 45.93
C LYS A 293 9.27 -16.90 44.95
N THR A 294 9.26 -15.58 44.93
CA THR A 294 10.18 -14.78 44.11
C THR A 294 10.44 -13.42 44.74
N VAL A 295 11.44 -12.71 44.23
CA VAL A 295 11.73 -11.32 44.58
C VAL A 295 11.02 -10.41 43.58
N LEU A 296 10.23 -9.45 44.05
CA LEU A 296 9.54 -8.50 43.19
C LEU A 296 10.55 -7.59 42.45
N PRO A 297 10.36 -7.33 41.15
CA PRO A 297 11.20 -6.42 40.38
C PRO A 297 11.19 -5.00 40.98
N PRO A 298 12.30 -4.26 40.90
CA PRO A 298 12.32 -2.86 41.30
C PRO A 298 11.42 -2.01 40.38
N ALA A 299 10.91 -0.90 40.90
CA ALA A 299 10.23 0.10 40.08
C ALA A 299 11.22 0.64 39.02
N ARG A 300 10.92 0.45 37.73
CA ARG A 300 11.76 1.00 36.65
C ARG A 300 11.67 2.53 36.68
N GLY A 301 12.80 3.25 36.82
CA GLY A 301 12.84 4.70 36.65
C GLY A 301 12.32 5.10 35.27
N GLU A 302 11.62 6.24 35.16
CA GLU A 302 11.02 6.73 33.91
C GLU A 302 12.04 6.70 32.76
N ARG A 303 11.71 5.97 31.69
CA ARG A 303 12.26 6.23 30.35
C ARG A 303 11.08 6.37 29.38
N GLY A 304 10.24 7.35 29.64
CA GLY A 304 9.38 7.97 28.63
C GLY A 304 9.93 9.37 28.39
N GLY A 305 10.45 9.64 27.19
CA GLY A 305 10.98 10.95 26.80
C GLY A 305 12.51 10.98 26.62
N ARG A 306 12.95 11.36 25.42
CA ARG A 306 14.37 11.61 25.10
C ARG A 306 14.89 12.77 25.96
N GLY A 307 15.50 12.47 27.09
CA GLY A 307 16.23 13.41 27.94
C GLY A 307 17.38 12.71 28.64
N ARG A 308 18.63 13.08 28.33
CA ARG A 308 19.82 12.56 29.01
C ARG A 308 19.86 13.09 30.44
N GLY A 309 19.82 12.19 31.42
CA GLY A 309 20.23 12.44 32.80
C GLY A 309 20.84 11.18 33.40
N ARG A 310 22.17 11.15 33.54
CA ARG A 310 22.86 10.23 34.47
C ARG A 310 22.71 10.82 35.87
N GLY A 311 22.33 10.01 36.85
CA GLY A 311 22.59 10.32 38.26
C GLY A 311 21.40 10.18 39.20
N SER A 312 20.97 8.96 39.47
CA SER A 312 20.54 8.56 40.82
C SER A 312 20.77 7.06 40.96
N GLU A 313 21.39 6.64 42.06
CA GLU A 313 21.49 5.22 42.40
C GLU A 313 20.07 4.64 42.54
N PRO A 314 19.80 3.44 42.01
CA PRO A 314 18.52 2.78 42.23
C PRO A 314 18.34 2.55 43.74
N PRO A 315 17.12 2.72 44.27
CA PRO A 315 16.84 2.43 45.68
C PRO A 315 17.21 0.96 45.99
N PRO A 316 17.66 0.66 47.22
CA PRO A 316 18.08 -0.70 47.59
C PRO A 316 16.95 -1.69 47.34
N GLN A 317 17.25 -2.73 46.57
CA GLN A 317 16.33 -3.80 46.23
C GLN A 317 16.02 -4.63 47.47
N SER A 318 14.74 -4.87 47.77
CA SER A 318 14.39 -5.89 48.77
C SER A 318 14.90 -7.25 48.27
N SER A 319 15.65 -7.96 49.10
CA SER A 319 16.06 -9.35 48.83
C SER A 319 15.05 -10.37 49.38
N GLU A 320 13.95 -9.89 49.95
CA GLU A 320 12.93 -10.74 50.54
C GLU A 320 12.11 -11.44 49.45
N GLU A 321 12.09 -12.76 49.50
CA GLU A 321 11.22 -13.55 48.65
C GLU A 321 9.78 -13.54 49.19
N VAL A 322 8.83 -13.19 48.33
CA VAL A 322 7.40 -13.19 48.65
C VAL A 322 6.67 -14.29 47.90
N GLN A 323 5.62 -14.83 48.51
CA GLN A 323 4.71 -15.77 47.86
C GLN A 323 3.83 -15.01 46.86
N VAL A 324 3.78 -15.48 45.61
CA VAL A 324 2.93 -14.91 44.55
C VAL A 324 1.98 -15.95 43.94
N GLY A 325 0.97 -15.50 43.20
CA GLY A 325 0.07 -16.38 42.45
C GLY A 325 -1.06 -17.04 43.26
N ASP A 326 -1.18 -16.70 44.54
CA ASP A 326 -2.18 -17.20 45.48
C ASP A 326 -3.40 -16.28 45.64
N GLY A 327 -3.47 -15.19 44.88
CA GLY A 327 -4.62 -14.28 44.85
C GLY A 327 -5.82 -14.80 44.03
N PRO A 328 -6.96 -14.07 44.06
CA PRO A 328 -8.22 -14.51 43.45
C PRO A 328 -8.27 -14.46 41.91
N LEU A 329 -7.39 -13.70 41.26
CA LEU A 329 -7.38 -13.57 39.80
C LEU A 329 -6.54 -14.68 39.16
N HIS A 330 -7.12 -15.38 38.19
CA HIS A 330 -6.40 -16.37 37.39
C HIS A 330 -5.59 -15.67 36.29
N VAL A 331 -4.27 -15.85 36.30
CA VAL A 331 -3.36 -15.25 35.32
C VAL A 331 -2.89 -16.31 34.33
N ILE A 332 -3.01 -16.01 33.03
CA ILE A 332 -2.62 -16.90 31.94
C ILE A 332 -1.53 -16.20 31.10
N PRO A 333 -0.31 -16.74 30.99
CA PRO A 333 0.61 -16.39 29.92
C PRO A 333 -0.02 -16.82 28.59
N ALA A 334 -0.45 -15.84 27.80
CA ALA A 334 -1.38 -16.07 26.71
C ALA A 334 -0.72 -15.87 25.34
N THR A 335 -1.18 -16.66 24.36
CA THR A 335 -1.10 -16.23 22.97
C THR A 335 -2.02 -15.02 22.76
N ALA A 336 -1.69 -14.15 21.81
CA ALA A 336 -2.45 -12.93 21.53
C ALA A 336 -3.92 -13.21 21.16
N GLU A 337 -4.24 -14.42 20.69
CA GLU A 337 -5.61 -14.80 20.32
C GLU A 337 -6.45 -15.41 21.45
N GLN A 338 -5.81 -15.92 22.51
CA GLN A 338 -6.43 -16.88 23.43
C GLN A 338 -7.71 -16.34 24.08
N MET A 339 -7.71 -15.09 24.55
CA MET A 339 -8.89 -14.46 25.13
C MET A 339 -10.08 -14.45 24.18
N PHE A 340 -9.84 -14.12 22.90
CA PHE A 340 -10.89 -14.00 21.89
C PHE A 340 -11.51 -15.37 21.57
N LEU A 341 -10.71 -16.44 21.63
CA LEU A 341 -11.19 -17.81 21.43
C LEU A 341 -11.94 -18.36 22.66
N ASP A 342 -11.54 -17.95 23.87
CA ASP A 342 -12.17 -18.39 25.11
C ASP A 342 -13.50 -17.68 25.39
N ILE A 343 -13.71 -16.46 24.88
CA ILE A 343 -15.00 -15.78 24.91
C ILE A 343 -15.99 -16.48 23.96
N GLN A 344 -16.87 -17.30 24.54
CA GLN A 344 -17.82 -18.11 23.77
C GLN A 344 -18.95 -17.29 23.13
N PRO A 345 -19.56 -17.74 22.02
CA PRO A 345 -20.64 -17.03 21.33
C PRO A 345 -21.81 -16.58 22.22
N ALA A 346 -22.18 -17.39 23.22
CA ALA A 346 -23.25 -17.05 24.18
C ALA A 346 -22.92 -15.83 25.06
N MET A 347 -21.65 -15.48 25.20
CA MET A 347 -21.18 -14.34 25.99
C MET A 347 -21.24 -13.02 25.22
N LEU A 348 -21.18 -13.05 23.89
CA LEU A 348 -21.07 -11.86 23.02
C LEU A 348 -22.24 -10.89 23.14
N ALA A 349 -23.42 -11.38 23.53
CA ALA A 349 -24.60 -10.55 23.74
C ALA A 349 -24.50 -9.67 25.00
N ARG A 350 -23.61 -10.01 25.94
CA ARG A 350 -23.45 -9.33 27.22
C ARG A 350 -22.28 -8.33 27.25
N LEU A 351 -21.40 -8.38 26.25
CA LEU A 351 -20.28 -7.46 26.10
C LEU A 351 -20.74 -6.08 25.61
N PRO A 352 -20.07 -4.98 26.02
CA PRO A 352 -20.36 -3.64 25.54
C PRO A 352 -20.07 -3.53 24.04
N ARG A 353 -20.78 -2.63 23.35
CA ARG A 353 -20.70 -2.47 21.90
C ARG A 353 -20.35 -1.04 21.53
N TYR A 354 -19.45 -0.88 20.56
CA TYR A 354 -19.14 0.41 19.96
C TYR A 354 -19.31 0.36 18.45
N LYS A 355 -19.88 1.42 17.88
CA LYS A 355 -20.06 1.61 16.45
C LYS A 355 -19.56 3.00 16.08
N GLY A 356 -18.53 3.05 15.25
CA GLY A 356 -17.87 4.30 14.88
C GLY A 356 -16.38 4.10 14.62
N GLU A 357 -15.73 5.17 14.19
CA GLU A 357 -14.27 5.23 14.04
C GLU A 357 -13.58 5.39 15.39
N LEU A 358 -12.33 4.93 15.43
CA LEU A 358 -11.43 5.08 16.56
C LEU A 358 -10.20 5.91 16.11
N GLU A 359 -10.44 7.01 15.38
CA GLU A 359 -9.37 7.94 14.98
C GLU A 359 -8.71 8.55 16.21
N LEU A 360 -7.38 8.65 16.19
CA LEU A 360 -6.64 9.22 17.32
C LEU A 360 -6.74 10.74 17.33
N THR A 361 -6.69 11.32 18.53
CA THR A 361 -6.57 12.78 18.69
C THR A 361 -5.12 13.25 18.71
N ASN A 362 -4.18 12.31 18.79
CA ASN A 362 -2.74 12.54 18.72
C ASN A 362 -2.16 11.52 17.73
N HIS A 363 -1.16 11.93 16.96
CA HIS A 363 -0.51 11.16 15.90
C HIS A 363 -1.36 10.79 14.67
N SER A 364 -2.54 11.40 14.50
CA SER A 364 -3.43 11.11 13.37
C SER A 364 -3.43 12.20 12.29
N ALA A 365 -3.78 13.45 12.63
CA ALA A 365 -4.03 14.50 11.64
C ALA A 365 -2.89 14.71 10.62
N GLY A 366 -1.64 14.79 11.09
CA GLY A 366 -0.47 14.96 10.22
C GLY A 366 -0.18 13.72 9.35
N SER A 367 -0.31 12.54 9.96
CA SER A 367 -0.06 11.22 9.38
C SER A 367 -0.90 10.90 8.14
N ILE A 368 -2.09 11.48 8.00
CA ILE A 368 -2.98 11.24 6.84
C ILE A 368 -2.49 12.02 5.60
N THR A 369 -1.67 13.06 5.77
CA THR A 369 -1.24 13.96 4.68
C THR A 369 0.25 13.84 4.34
N SER A 370 1.10 13.66 5.36
CA SER A 370 2.56 13.57 5.26
C SER A 370 3.06 12.56 4.20
N GLU A 371 4.17 12.86 3.50
CA GLU A 371 4.72 12.01 2.43
C GLU A 371 3.72 11.76 1.30
N ALA A 372 3.30 12.86 0.68
CA ALA A 372 2.20 12.88 -0.26
C ALA A 372 2.48 12.07 -1.54
N TYR A 373 3.76 11.94 -1.93
CA TYR A 373 4.16 11.17 -3.11
C TYR A 373 4.21 9.65 -2.84
N LEU A 374 4.57 9.23 -1.61
CA LEU A 374 4.46 7.83 -1.20
C LEU A 374 3.00 7.36 -1.25
N LYS A 375 2.08 8.16 -0.69
CA LYS A 375 0.63 7.89 -0.74
C LYS A 375 0.10 7.83 -2.18
N ARG A 376 0.63 8.68 -3.08
CA ARG A 376 0.36 8.61 -4.52
C ARG A 376 0.79 7.28 -5.11
N TRP A 377 2.01 6.84 -4.89
CA TRP A 377 2.51 5.58 -5.46
C TRP A 377 1.85 4.35 -4.88
N ASN A 378 1.57 4.30 -3.57
CA ASN A 378 0.75 3.24 -2.99
C ASN A 378 -0.60 3.15 -3.72
N ARG A 379 -1.27 4.29 -3.92
CA ARG A 379 -2.56 4.32 -4.63
C ARG A 379 -2.45 3.90 -6.10
N LYS A 380 -1.39 4.30 -6.80
CA LYS A 380 -1.16 3.87 -8.20
C LYS A 380 -0.89 2.37 -8.29
N ASN A 381 -0.14 1.81 -7.34
CA ASN A 381 0.09 0.37 -7.26
C ASN A 381 -1.20 -0.42 -7.04
N GLU A 382 -2.07 0.02 -6.12
CA GLU A 382 -3.37 -0.64 -5.89
C GLU A 382 -4.23 -0.71 -7.15
N LEU A 383 -4.32 0.40 -7.88
CA LEU A 383 -5.10 0.52 -9.11
C LEU A 383 -4.49 -0.30 -10.27
N LEU A 384 -3.17 -0.30 -10.37
CA LEU A 384 -2.44 -1.05 -11.39
C LEU A 384 -2.50 -2.56 -11.12
N ALA A 385 -2.45 -2.97 -9.86
CA ALA A 385 -2.61 -4.36 -9.45
C ALA A 385 -4.01 -4.89 -9.78
N ASP A 386 -5.08 -4.15 -9.45
CA ASP A 386 -6.46 -4.51 -9.81
C ASP A 386 -6.62 -4.70 -11.32
N ALA A 387 -6.10 -3.76 -12.12
CA ALA A 387 -6.15 -3.84 -13.57
C ALA A 387 -5.33 -5.04 -14.12
N ALA A 388 -4.14 -5.28 -13.58
CA ALA A 388 -3.26 -6.37 -13.97
C ALA A 388 -3.87 -7.75 -13.66
N GLU A 389 -4.50 -7.92 -12.49
CA GLU A 389 -5.16 -9.17 -12.10
C GLU A 389 -6.36 -9.47 -13.00
N LYS A 390 -7.23 -8.47 -13.24
CA LYS A 390 -8.39 -8.59 -14.14
C LYS A 390 -7.97 -8.94 -15.57
N ALA A 391 -6.96 -8.25 -16.10
CA ALA A 391 -6.41 -8.55 -17.42
C ALA A 391 -5.83 -9.97 -17.47
N SER A 392 -5.13 -10.40 -16.42
CA SER A 392 -4.53 -11.75 -16.35
C SER A 392 -5.57 -12.86 -16.30
N VAL A 393 -6.69 -12.66 -15.59
CA VAL A 393 -7.81 -13.62 -15.61
C VAL A 393 -8.44 -13.70 -17.00
N ALA A 394 -8.60 -12.58 -17.71
CA ALA A 394 -9.07 -12.59 -19.08
C ALA A 394 -8.11 -13.32 -20.03
N ALA A 395 -6.80 -13.07 -19.90
CA ALA A 395 -5.77 -13.70 -20.69
C ALA A 395 -5.72 -15.23 -20.49
N GLU A 396 -5.84 -15.69 -19.25
CA GLU A 396 -5.90 -17.13 -18.92
C GLU A 396 -7.19 -17.75 -19.44
N LEU A 397 -8.34 -17.08 -19.25
CA LEU A 397 -9.63 -17.57 -19.73
C LEU A 397 -9.56 -17.84 -21.23
N LEU A 398 -8.98 -16.93 -22.02
CA LEU A 398 -8.81 -17.06 -23.48
C LEU A 398 -7.72 -18.04 -23.91
N GLY A 399 -7.00 -18.65 -22.95
CA GLY A 399 -5.91 -19.58 -23.18
C GLY A 399 -4.64 -18.94 -23.74
N GLY A 400 -4.51 -17.62 -23.65
CA GLY A 400 -3.37 -16.88 -24.21
C GLY A 400 -2.16 -16.86 -23.29
N LEU A 401 -2.36 -16.75 -21.98
CA LEU A 401 -1.29 -16.66 -20.99
C LEU A 401 -1.71 -17.27 -19.64
N PRO A 402 -0.88 -18.08 -18.96
CA PRO A 402 -1.16 -18.52 -17.59
C PRO A 402 -1.19 -17.34 -16.61
N TYR A 403 -2.01 -17.42 -15.56
CA TYR A 403 -2.04 -16.39 -14.53
C TYR A 403 -0.68 -16.29 -13.79
N PRO A 404 0.00 -15.12 -13.77
CA PRO A 404 1.36 -14.99 -13.27
C PRO A 404 1.42 -14.82 -11.75
N LEU A 405 0.92 -15.83 -11.01
CA LEU A 405 0.72 -15.77 -9.56
C LEU A 405 1.96 -15.28 -8.80
N GLN A 406 3.12 -15.91 -9.00
CA GLN A 406 4.35 -15.56 -8.27
C GLN A 406 4.78 -14.10 -8.49
N ARG A 407 4.64 -13.59 -9.72
CA ARG A 407 5.04 -12.22 -10.06
C ARG A 407 4.12 -11.20 -9.38
N LEU A 408 2.82 -11.47 -9.39
CA LEU A 408 1.81 -10.68 -8.69
C LEU A 408 2.01 -10.73 -7.16
N THR A 409 2.28 -11.91 -6.59
CA THR A 409 2.55 -12.07 -5.16
C THR A 409 3.79 -11.29 -4.74
N ASN A 410 4.86 -11.34 -5.52
CA ASN A 410 6.09 -10.57 -5.25
C ASN A 410 5.82 -9.06 -5.26
N ALA A 411 5.08 -8.56 -6.24
CA ALA A 411 4.73 -7.15 -6.34
C ALA A 411 3.85 -6.68 -5.18
N TRP A 412 2.81 -7.45 -4.82
CA TRP A 412 1.97 -7.15 -3.66
C TRP A 412 2.76 -7.17 -2.34
N THR A 413 3.75 -8.04 -2.21
CA THR A 413 4.61 -8.10 -1.01
C THR A 413 5.38 -6.79 -0.81
N LEU A 414 5.86 -6.16 -1.89
CA LEU A 414 6.53 -4.86 -1.84
C LEU A 414 5.58 -3.74 -1.43
N VAL A 415 4.39 -3.66 -2.04
CA VAL A 415 3.36 -2.67 -1.70
C VAL A 415 3.00 -2.76 -0.21
N MET A 416 2.80 -3.97 0.31
CA MET A 416 2.44 -4.17 1.70
C MET A 416 3.57 -3.85 2.69
N GLY A 417 4.83 -3.97 2.28
CA GLY A 417 5.98 -3.52 3.07
C GLY A 417 5.97 -2.01 3.28
N ALA A 418 5.67 -1.24 2.21
CA ALA A 418 5.54 0.21 2.28
C ALA A 418 4.29 0.68 3.06
N GLN A 419 3.31 -0.19 3.29
CA GLN A 419 2.11 0.10 4.08
C GLN A 419 2.33 0.01 5.61
N PHE A 420 3.55 -0.25 6.07
CA PHE A 420 3.91 -0.22 7.49
C PHE A 420 3.50 1.10 8.16
N HIS A 421 3.07 1.06 9.42
CA HIS A 421 2.44 2.20 10.09
C HIS A 421 3.36 3.41 10.35
N ASP A 422 4.68 3.29 10.19
CA ASP A 422 5.57 4.46 10.19
C ASP A 422 6.01 4.93 8.79
N ILE A 423 5.79 4.10 7.77
CA ILE A 423 6.21 4.41 6.40
C ILE A 423 5.08 5.11 5.66
N LEU A 424 3.93 4.45 5.44
CA LEU A 424 2.84 5.05 4.68
C LEU A 424 2.26 6.32 5.34
N PRO A 425 2.14 6.40 6.67
CA PRO A 425 1.81 7.65 7.37
C PRO A 425 2.82 8.79 7.20
N GLY A 426 4.03 8.51 6.73
CA GLY A 426 5.04 9.53 6.46
C GLY A 426 5.72 10.02 7.74
N THR A 427 6.07 9.11 8.64
CA THR A 427 6.60 9.39 9.97
C THR A 427 7.99 8.78 10.26
N ALA A 428 8.65 8.23 9.24
CA ALA A 428 10.02 7.73 9.28
C ALA A 428 11.09 8.78 8.89
N THR A 429 12.35 8.37 8.89
CA THR A 429 13.46 9.18 8.36
C THR A 429 13.42 9.30 6.84
N SER A 430 14.05 10.35 6.29
CA SER A 430 14.16 10.53 4.84
C SER A 430 14.82 9.34 4.14
N LYS A 431 15.76 8.66 4.80
CA LYS A 431 16.48 7.51 4.25
C LYS A 431 15.60 6.26 4.15
N ALA A 432 14.69 6.04 5.09
CA ALA A 432 13.73 4.93 5.03
C ALA A 432 12.84 5.04 3.78
N TYR A 433 12.38 6.25 3.43
CA TYR A 433 11.57 6.43 2.21
C TYR A 433 12.31 6.12 0.93
N GLU A 434 13.64 6.23 0.86
CA GLU A 434 14.39 5.83 -0.33
C GLU A 434 14.18 4.34 -0.64
N PHE A 435 14.09 3.48 0.38
CA PHE A 435 13.78 2.06 0.21
C PHE A 435 12.31 1.86 -0.17
N ALA A 436 11.38 2.50 0.54
CA ALA A 436 9.94 2.40 0.25
C ALA A 436 9.60 2.87 -1.18
N TRP A 437 10.18 3.98 -1.63
CA TRP A 437 10.04 4.51 -2.99
C TRP A 437 10.56 3.54 -4.05
N ASN A 438 11.69 2.87 -3.79
CA ASN A 438 12.20 1.85 -4.68
C ASN A 438 11.27 0.65 -4.76
N ASP A 439 10.75 0.18 -3.62
CA ASP A 439 9.81 -0.94 -3.52
C ASP A 439 8.49 -0.64 -4.26
N GLU A 440 7.95 0.57 -4.10
CA GLU A 440 6.77 1.05 -4.82
C GLU A 440 6.99 1.09 -6.34
N VAL A 441 8.13 1.61 -6.81
CA VAL A 441 8.46 1.65 -8.25
C VAL A 441 8.70 0.25 -8.81
N LEU A 442 9.34 -0.63 -8.04
CA LEU A 442 9.54 -2.02 -8.41
C LEU A 442 8.20 -2.77 -8.52
N ALA A 443 7.28 -2.57 -7.59
CA ALA A 443 5.93 -3.10 -7.68
C ALA A 443 5.19 -2.61 -8.94
N MET A 444 5.25 -1.29 -9.24
CA MET A 444 4.63 -0.73 -10.44
C MET A 444 5.23 -1.33 -11.72
N ASN A 445 6.54 -1.52 -11.76
CA ASN A 445 7.23 -2.19 -12.87
C ASN A 445 6.71 -3.63 -13.07
N GLN A 446 6.58 -4.40 -11.99
CA GLN A 446 6.03 -5.75 -12.05
C GLN A 446 4.58 -5.79 -12.54
N PHE A 447 3.68 -4.98 -11.97
CA PHE A 447 2.28 -4.95 -12.36
C PHE A 447 2.10 -4.42 -13.80
N ALA A 448 2.88 -3.44 -14.24
CA ALA A 448 2.85 -2.93 -15.60
C ALA A 448 3.29 -3.98 -16.63
N GLY A 449 4.35 -4.75 -16.34
CA GLY A 449 4.80 -5.87 -17.17
C GLY A 449 3.74 -6.97 -17.28
N VAL A 450 3.09 -7.32 -16.16
CA VAL A 450 1.96 -8.27 -16.12
C VAL A 450 0.77 -7.75 -16.94
N MET A 451 0.34 -6.50 -16.72
CA MET A 451 -0.81 -5.93 -17.43
C MET A 451 -0.57 -5.83 -18.94
N THR A 452 0.64 -5.46 -19.36
CA THR A 452 1.02 -5.41 -20.78
C THR A 452 0.95 -6.79 -21.40
N SER A 453 1.58 -7.80 -20.78
CA SER A 453 1.57 -9.19 -21.29
C SER A 453 0.16 -9.78 -21.36
N ALA A 454 -0.64 -9.54 -20.32
CA ALA A 454 -2.02 -10.01 -20.28
C ALA A 454 -2.90 -9.32 -21.33
N THR A 455 -2.72 -8.01 -21.51
CA THR A 455 -3.43 -7.25 -22.55
C THR A 455 -3.01 -7.69 -23.95
N GLU A 456 -1.73 -8.01 -24.17
CA GLU A 456 -1.27 -8.59 -25.44
C GLU A 456 -2.03 -9.89 -25.75
N ALA A 457 -2.13 -10.79 -24.77
CA ALA A 457 -2.87 -12.04 -24.92
C ALA A 457 -4.35 -11.79 -25.25
N VAL A 458 -5.02 -10.86 -24.58
CA VAL A 458 -6.43 -10.52 -24.89
C VAL A 458 -6.56 -9.85 -26.27
N ALA A 459 -5.70 -8.89 -26.61
CA ALA A 459 -5.71 -8.18 -27.88
C ALA A 459 -5.49 -9.13 -29.06
N SER A 460 -4.63 -10.14 -28.91
CA SER A 460 -4.37 -11.16 -29.92
C SER A 460 -5.60 -12.02 -30.25
N ALA A 461 -6.63 -12.03 -29.37
CA ALA A 461 -7.92 -12.66 -29.59
C ALA A 461 -8.91 -11.75 -30.34
N LEU A 462 -8.82 -10.43 -30.15
CA LEU A 462 -9.70 -9.43 -30.76
C LEU A 462 -9.41 -9.28 -32.25
N ASN A 463 -10.45 -8.97 -33.03
CA ASN A 463 -10.25 -8.49 -34.39
C ASN A 463 -9.72 -7.05 -34.35
N THR A 464 -8.45 -6.85 -34.69
CA THR A 464 -7.78 -5.53 -34.73
C THR A 464 -7.61 -4.99 -36.15
N GLU A 465 -8.33 -5.54 -37.14
CA GLU A 465 -8.30 -5.03 -38.50
C GLU A 465 -8.98 -3.65 -38.58
N THR A 466 -8.17 -2.64 -38.88
CA THR A 466 -8.55 -1.23 -38.99
C THR A 466 -7.93 -0.60 -40.24
N LYS A 467 -8.46 0.55 -40.68
CA LYS A 467 -7.87 1.27 -41.83
C LYS A 467 -6.61 2.02 -41.42
N GLY A 468 -6.65 2.70 -40.27
CA GLY A 468 -5.53 3.40 -39.65
C GLY A 468 -4.81 2.54 -38.60
N ALA A 469 -4.35 3.17 -37.52
CA ALA A 469 -3.77 2.48 -36.37
C ALA A 469 -4.88 1.79 -35.54
N ALA A 470 -4.62 0.58 -35.05
CA ALA A 470 -5.53 -0.10 -34.14
C ALA A 470 -5.18 0.24 -32.70
N VAL A 471 -6.11 0.85 -31.98
CA VAL A 471 -5.96 1.15 -30.55
C VAL A 471 -6.94 0.29 -29.75
N VAL A 472 -6.40 -0.56 -28.88
CA VAL A 472 -7.15 -1.40 -27.95
C VAL A 472 -7.29 -0.66 -26.63
N VAL A 473 -8.52 -0.44 -26.18
CA VAL A 473 -8.83 0.29 -24.95
C VAL A 473 -9.40 -0.66 -23.90
N PHE A 474 -8.81 -0.67 -22.71
CA PHE A 474 -9.20 -1.48 -21.56
C PHE A 474 -9.93 -0.64 -20.50
N ASN A 475 -11.06 -1.17 -20.03
CA ASN A 475 -11.81 -0.67 -18.89
C ASN A 475 -11.74 -1.66 -17.72
N PRO A 476 -10.98 -1.38 -16.65
CA PRO A 476 -10.89 -2.26 -15.48
C PRO A 476 -12.12 -2.19 -14.55
N LEU A 477 -12.97 -1.18 -14.68
CA LEU A 477 -14.12 -0.98 -13.80
C LEU A 477 -15.27 -1.94 -14.14
N SER A 478 -16.05 -2.31 -13.12
CA SER A 478 -17.20 -3.22 -13.26
C SER A 478 -18.47 -2.57 -13.82
N ILE A 479 -18.34 -1.37 -14.39
CA ILE A 479 -19.41 -0.66 -15.08
C ILE A 479 -18.93 -0.30 -16.50
N ALA A 480 -19.80 -0.49 -17.49
CA ALA A 480 -19.54 0.01 -18.84
C ALA A 480 -19.55 1.55 -18.81
N ARG A 481 -18.65 2.17 -19.57
CA ARG A 481 -18.52 3.62 -19.60
C ARG A 481 -18.20 4.14 -20.99
N GLU A 482 -18.54 5.39 -21.23
CA GLU A 482 -18.11 6.15 -22.40
C GLU A 482 -17.27 7.32 -21.90
N ASP A 483 -15.95 7.21 -21.99
CA ASP A 483 -15.03 8.08 -21.28
C ASP A 483 -13.87 8.52 -22.18
N VAL A 484 -13.10 9.51 -21.73
CA VAL A 484 -11.96 10.03 -22.50
C VAL A 484 -10.80 9.05 -22.47
N VAL A 485 -10.22 8.80 -23.64
CA VAL A 485 -8.94 8.11 -23.81
C VAL A 485 -7.89 9.14 -24.20
N GLU A 486 -6.71 9.05 -23.58
CA GLU A 486 -5.48 9.69 -24.04
C GLU A 486 -4.56 8.62 -24.61
N ALA A 487 -4.06 8.79 -25.84
CA ALA A 487 -3.21 7.81 -26.48
C ALA A 487 -2.11 8.48 -27.33
N THR A 488 -0.86 8.11 -27.10
CA THR A 488 0.24 8.28 -28.05
C THR A 488 0.10 7.22 -29.14
N VAL A 489 -0.05 7.66 -30.38
CA VAL A 489 -0.29 6.78 -31.53
C VAL A 489 0.79 7.01 -32.58
N SER A 490 1.36 5.93 -33.09
CA SER A 490 2.41 6.00 -34.09
C SER A 490 1.84 6.26 -35.49
N PHE A 491 2.31 7.32 -36.14
CA PHE A 491 1.94 7.64 -37.53
C PHE A 491 3.19 7.58 -38.42
N PRO A 492 3.19 6.79 -39.52
CA PRO A 492 4.38 6.62 -40.36
C PRO A 492 4.99 7.91 -40.93
N ASN A 493 4.17 8.96 -41.11
CA ASN A 493 4.59 10.25 -41.65
C ASN A 493 4.64 11.36 -40.58
N GLY A 494 4.75 10.99 -39.29
CA GLY A 494 4.64 11.91 -38.17
C GLY A 494 3.20 12.31 -37.83
N MET A 495 3.04 13.15 -36.82
CA MET A 495 1.71 13.56 -36.33
C MET A 495 0.92 14.28 -37.44
N PRO A 496 -0.32 13.84 -37.74
CA PRO A 496 -1.15 14.46 -38.77
C PRO A 496 -1.72 15.81 -38.31
N LYS A 497 -2.34 16.56 -39.24
CA LYS A 497 -3.01 17.84 -38.92
C LYS A 497 -4.27 17.64 -38.09
N ALA A 498 -4.94 16.51 -38.29
CA ALA A 498 -6.12 16.08 -37.57
C ALA A 498 -6.15 14.55 -37.49
N VAL A 499 -7.06 14.03 -36.67
CA VAL A 499 -7.32 12.60 -36.54
C VAL A 499 -8.80 12.35 -36.58
N ARG A 500 -9.20 11.21 -37.13
CA ARG A 500 -10.57 10.70 -37.08
C ARG A 500 -10.54 9.32 -36.47
N VAL A 501 -11.39 9.09 -35.48
CA VAL A 501 -11.42 7.83 -34.74
C VAL A 501 -12.76 7.14 -34.95
N PHE A 502 -12.75 5.84 -35.22
CA PHE A 502 -13.94 5.03 -35.41
C PHE A 502 -14.00 3.92 -34.36
N GLY A 503 -15.16 3.79 -33.69
CA GLY A 503 -15.38 2.77 -32.68
C GLY A 503 -15.61 1.36 -33.26
N PRO A 504 -15.83 0.35 -32.39
CA PRO A 504 -16.01 -1.05 -32.80
C PRO A 504 -17.11 -1.29 -33.86
N ALA A 505 -18.16 -0.47 -33.86
CA ALA A 505 -19.27 -0.54 -34.81
C ALA A 505 -19.01 0.18 -36.15
N GLY A 506 -17.82 0.77 -36.34
CA GLY A 506 -17.47 1.58 -37.52
C GLY A 506 -18.02 3.01 -37.50
N THR A 507 -18.64 3.44 -36.40
CA THR A 507 -19.12 4.81 -36.21
C THR A 507 -17.98 5.74 -35.81
N GLU A 508 -17.90 6.91 -36.42
CA GLU A 508 -16.95 7.96 -36.03
C GLU A 508 -17.29 8.51 -34.64
N VAL A 509 -16.28 8.72 -33.80
CA VAL A 509 -16.41 9.27 -32.44
C VAL A 509 -15.70 10.62 -32.34
N PRO A 510 -16.09 11.48 -31.37
CA PRO A 510 -15.34 12.70 -31.06
C PRO A 510 -13.85 12.38 -30.86
N SER A 511 -12.99 13.13 -31.55
CA SER A 511 -11.54 12.98 -31.47
C SER A 511 -10.83 14.33 -31.68
N GLN A 512 -9.65 14.49 -31.09
CA GLN A 512 -8.81 15.66 -31.23
C GLN A 512 -7.33 15.35 -30.99
N LEU A 513 -6.46 16.27 -31.39
CA LEU A 513 -5.06 16.28 -30.99
C LEU A 513 -4.87 17.18 -29.76
N ALA A 514 -4.02 16.76 -28.83
CA ALA A 514 -3.57 17.56 -27.70
C ALA A 514 -2.05 17.37 -27.54
N GLY A 515 -1.26 18.29 -28.10
CA GLY A 515 0.19 18.11 -28.21
C GLY A 515 0.54 16.90 -29.08
N ASP A 516 1.30 15.96 -28.52
CA ASP A 516 1.70 14.69 -29.12
C ASP A 516 0.70 13.55 -28.89
N LYS A 517 -0.44 13.83 -28.22
CA LYS A 517 -1.47 12.83 -27.91
C LYS A 517 -2.69 12.94 -28.80
N VAL A 518 -3.31 11.79 -29.04
CA VAL A 518 -4.67 11.65 -29.58
C VAL A 518 -5.64 11.49 -28.42
N LEU A 519 -6.66 12.34 -28.37
CA LEU A 519 -7.77 12.23 -27.45
C LEU A 519 -9.01 11.77 -28.22
N PHE A 520 -9.77 10.82 -27.67
CA PHE A 520 -11.04 10.40 -28.25
C PHE A 520 -12.01 9.87 -27.21
N LEU A 521 -13.30 9.91 -27.53
CA LEU A 521 -14.35 9.36 -26.68
C LEU A 521 -14.54 7.87 -26.96
N ALA A 522 -14.40 7.05 -25.93
CA ALA A 522 -14.42 5.59 -26.06
C ALA A 522 -15.50 4.95 -25.20
N LYS A 523 -16.45 4.27 -25.85
CA LYS A 523 -17.42 3.40 -25.19
C LYS A 523 -16.83 1.99 -25.03
N VAL A 524 -16.60 1.58 -23.78
CA VAL A 524 -15.92 0.33 -23.43
C VAL A 524 -16.76 -0.46 -22.42
N PRO A 525 -16.98 -1.78 -22.61
CA PRO A 525 -17.75 -2.60 -21.68
C PRO A 525 -17.09 -2.71 -20.30
N SER A 526 -17.82 -3.20 -19.30
CA SER A 526 -17.27 -3.47 -17.96
C SER A 526 -16.20 -4.55 -18.03
N VAL A 527 -15.12 -4.38 -17.25
CA VAL A 527 -13.97 -5.29 -17.16
C VAL A 527 -13.61 -5.85 -18.54
N GLY A 528 -13.37 -4.97 -19.49
CA GLY A 528 -13.47 -5.32 -20.90
C GLY A 528 -12.68 -4.42 -21.83
N TYR A 529 -12.59 -4.85 -23.07
CA TYR A 529 -11.76 -4.27 -24.12
C TYR A 529 -12.60 -3.86 -25.33
N ALA A 530 -12.18 -2.81 -26.02
CA ALA A 530 -12.76 -2.39 -27.29
C ALA A 530 -11.66 -1.88 -28.25
N VAL A 531 -11.81 -2.15 -29.54
CA VAL A 531 -10.87 -1.75 -30.60
C VAL A 531 -11.37 -0.50 -31.31
N PHE A 532 -10.50 0.49 -31.45
CA PHE A 532 -10.73 1.74 -32.16
C PHE A 532 -9.77 1.86 -33.35
N ASP A 533 -10.27 2.43 -34.45
CA ASP A 533 -9.52 2.73 -35.67
C ASP A 533 -9.15 4.22 -35.69
N VAL A 534 -7.87 4.53 -35.48
CA VAL A 534 -7.34 5.91 -35.48
C VAL A 534 -6.71 6.23 -36.82
N GLN A 535 -7.35 7.10 -37.60
CA GLN A 535 -6.94 7.45 -38.96
C GLN A 535 -6.35 8.87 -38.98
N PRO A 536 -5.21 9.10 -39.67
CA PRO A 536 -4.72 10.44 -39.95
C PRO A 536 -5.68 11.17 -40.89
N ALA A 537 -5.86 12.47 -40.68
CA ALA A 537 -6.73 13.31 -41.50
C ALA A 537 -6.17 14.72 -41.67
N ASP A 538 -6.64 15.44 -42.70
CA ASP A 538 -6.34 16.86 -42.90
C ASP A 538 -7.37 17.77 -42.24
N ILE A 539 -8.59 17.26 -42.00
CA ILE A 539 -9.69 17.99 -41.40
C ILE A 539 -10.12 17.31 -40.09
N PRO A 540 -10.43 18.08 -39.03
CA PRO A 540 -11.01 17.56 -37.80
C PRO A 540 -12.31 16.79 -38.05
N PRO A 541 -12.73 15.92 -37.11
CA PRO A 541 -13.99 15.19 -37.24
C PRO A 541 -15.16 16.18 -37.33
N ALA A 542 -16.15 15.87 -38.18
CA ALA A 542 -17.36 16.68 -38.35
C ALA A 542 -18.37 16.52 -37.19
N VAL A 543 -17.97 15.86 -36.09
CA VAL A 543 -18.85 15.58 -34.96
C VAL A 543 -19.04 16.85 -34.13
N ALA A 544 -20.28 17.34 -34.09
CA ALA A 544 -20.62 18.52 -33.30
C ALA A 544 -20.36 18.28 -31.81
N SER A 545 -19.74 19.26 -31.14
CA SER A 545 -19.53 19.25 -29.70
C SER A 545 -20.14 20.50 -29.07
N LYS A 546 -20.65 20.36 -27.84
CA LYS A 546 -21.10 21.49 -27.01
C LYS A 546 -19.97 22.06 -26.15
N LEU A 547 -18.76 21.49 -26.25
CA LEU A 547 -17.59 22.01 -25.55
C LEU A 547 -17.20 23.38 -26.09
N LYS A 548 -16.99 24.33 -25.19
CA LYS A 548 -16.50 25.68 -25.52
C LYS A 548 -15.50 26.12 -24.47
N VAL A 549 -14.54 26.94 -24.89
CA VAL A 549 -13.54 27.52 -24.00
C VAL A 549 -13.18 28.93 -24.45
N SER A 550 -12.96 29.80 -23.47
CA SER A 550 -12.29 31.08 -23.59
C SER A 550 -11.20 31.15 -22.53
N GLU A 551 -10.45 32.25 -22.44
CA GLU A 551 -9.45 32.43 -21.37
C GLU A 551 -10.06 32.52 -19.96
N SER A 552 -11.38 32.71 -19.83
CA SER A 552 -12.04 32.83 -18.53
C SER A 552 -13.26 31.93 -18.34
N THR A 553 -13.60 31.08 -19.32
CA THR A 553 -14.77 30.20 -19.25
C THR A 553 -14.53 28.85 -19.90
N LEU A 554 -15.10 27.79 -19.31
CA LEU A 554 -15.26 26.48 -19.96
C LEU A 554 -16.73 26.08 -19.91
N GLU A 555 -17.25 25.47 -20.96
CA GLU A 555 -18.64 25.01 -21.02
C GLU A 555 -18.72 23.62 -21.66
N ASN A 556 -19.51 22.71 -21.09
CA ASN A 556 -19.90 21.45 -21.74
C ASN A 556 -21.43 21.26 -21.67
N GLU A 557 -21.94 20.04 -21.88
CA GLU A 557 -23.38 19.78 -21.82
C GLU A 557 -23.99 20.06 -20.43
N ARG A 558 -23.20 19.88 -19.37
CA ARG A 558 -23.64 19.91 -17.98
C ARG A 558 -23.17 21.15 -17.23
N TYR A 559 -21.91 21.54 -17.37
CA TYR A 559 -21.28 22.60 -16.61
C TYR A 559 -21.02 23.86 -17.45
N LEU A 560 -21.11 25.01 -16.80
CA LEU A 560 -20.49 26.26 -17.21
C LEU A 560 -19.58 26.71 -16.06
N VAL A 561 -18.28 26.75 -16.32
CA VAL A 561 -17.23 27.11 -15.35
C VAL A 561 -16.71 28.51 -15.70
N LYS A 562 -16.53 29.37 -14.71
CA LYS A 562 -15.97 30.73 -14.87
C LYS A 562 -14.77 30.94 -13.96
N LEU A 563 -13.75 31.61 -14.48
CA LEU A 563 -12.56 32.04 -13.72
C LEU A 563 -12.65 33.54 -13.42
N ASP A 564 -12.18 33.96 -12.24
CA ASP A 564 -12.00 35.38 -11.92
C ASP A 564 -10.66 35.94 -12.45
N GLN A 565 -10.40 37.23 -12.20
CA GLN A 565 -9.16 37.90 -12.65
C GLN A 565 -7.88 37.37 -12.00
N ARG A 566 -7.99 36.58 -10.92
CA ARG A 566 -6.86 35.89 -10.26
C ARG A 566 -6.68 34.46 -10.76
N GLY A 567 -7.52 34.03 -11.70
CA GLY A 567 -7.51 32.66 -12.23
C GLY A 567 -8.13 31.63 -11.28
N ASP A 568 -8.83 32.08 -10.22
CA ASP A 568 -9.60 31.20 -9.34
C ASP A 568 -10.93 30.85 -10.00
N VAL A 569 -11.42 29.63 -9.83
CA VAL A 569 -12.73 29.22 -10.35
C VAL A 569 -13.82 29.85 -9.49
N SER A 570 -14.50 30.86 -10.02
CA SER A 570 -15.50 31.67 -9.32
C SER A 570 -16.92 31.12 -9.37
N SER A 571 -17.21 30.22 -10.32
CA SER A 571 -18.54 29.66 -10.56
C SER A 571 -18.42 28.32 -11.27
N ILE A 572 -19.20 27.34 -10.83
CA ILE A 572 -19.42 26.06 -11.52
C ILE A 572 -20.93 25.85 -11.57
N PHE A 573 -21.55 26.33 -12.65
CA PHE A 573 -22.99 26.20 -12.84
C PHE A 573 -23.35 24.83 -13.43
N ASP A 574 -24.02 23.98 -12.64
CA ASP A 574 -24.58 22.69 -13.07
C ASP A 574 -25.98 22.90 -13.68
N LYS A 575 -26.05 22.81 -15.02
CA LYS A 575 -27.26 22.99 -15.82
C LYS A 575 -28.31 21.91 -15.54
N SER A 576 -27.90 20.73 -15.08
CA SER A 576 -28.84 19.62 -14.83
C SER A 576 -29.72 19.85 -13.60
N ILE A 577 -29.23 20.65 -12.65
CA ILE A 577 -29.94 21.04 -11.42
C ILE A 577 -30.23 22.56 -11.35
N ALA A 578 -29.81 23.30 -12.39
CA ALA A 578 -29.94 24.76 -12.50
C ALA A 578 -29.40 25.52 -11.28
N LYS A 579 -28.22 25.14 -10.80
CA LYS A 579 -27.56 25.77 -9.65
C LYS A 579 -26.07 25.99 -9.88
N ASP A 580 -25.55 27.08 -9.31
CA ASP A 580 -24.12 27.20 -9.08
C ASP A 580 -23.73 26.30 -7.92
N LEU A 581 -22.69 25.49 -8.07
CA LEU A 581 -22.18 24.65 -7.00
C LEU A 581 -21.38 25.46 -5.98
N LEU A 582 -20.92 26.65 -6.34
CA LEU A 582 -20.07 27.48 -5.50
C LEU A 582 -20.78 28.76 -5.02
N LEU A 583 -20.58 29.14 -3.75
CA LEU A 583 -20.99 30.45 -3.21
C LEU A 583 -19.92 31.53 -3.42
N GLY A 584 -18.68 31.10 -3.64
CA GLY A 584 -17.53 31.96 -3.88
C GLY A 584 -16.42 31.16 -4.54
N PRO A 585 -15.30 31.82 -4.90
CA PRO A 585 -14.25 31.14 -5.66
C PRO A 585 -13.68 29.93 -4.91
N ALA A 586 -13.42 28.84 -5.64
CA ALA A 586 -12.60 27.74 -5.17
C ALA A 586 -11.12 28.13 -5.28
N ARG A 587 -10.35 28.00 -4.18
CA ARG A 587 -9.01 28.60 -4.07
C ARG A 587 -8.00 27.66 -3.44
N LEU A 588 -6.75 27.77 -3.86
CA LEU A 588 -5.62 27.16 -3.17
C LEU A 588 -5.19 28.06 -1.99
N ALA A 589 -5.21 27.51 -0.79
CA ALA A 589 -4.93 28.17 0.47
C ALA A 589 -3.66 27.60 1.11
N ILE A 590 -2.75 28.49 1.50
CA ILE A 590 -1.57 28.17 2.30
C ILE A 590 -1.91 28.52 3.74
N SER A 591 -2.05 27.50 4.58
CA SER A 591 -2.25 27.61 6.02
C SER A 591 -0.94 27.42 6.76
N THR A 592 -0.81 27.99 7.95
CA THR A 592 0.33 27.72 8.84
C THR A 592 0.19 26.33 9.44
N ASP A 593 1.28 25.57 9.50
CA ASP A 593 1.36 24.29 10.18
C ASP A 593 2.69 24.19 10.94
N ASN A 594 2.66 24.41 12.25
CA ASN A 594 3.83 24.36 13.11
C ASN A 594 3.50 23.67 14.45
N PRO A 595 3.28 22.35 14.41
CA PRO A 595 2.83 21.60 15.58
C PRO A 595 3.84 21.64 16.73
N ALA A 596 3.33 21.69 17.96
CA ALA A 596 4.16 21.79 19.17
C ALA A 596 5.06 20.56 19.39
N GLN A 597 4.60 19.37 18.99
CA GLN A 597 5.33 18.11 19.11
C GLN A 597 5.01 17.18 17.94
N TRP A 598 5.98 16.32 17.59
CA TRP A 598 5.84 15.29 16.56
C TRP A 598 5.44 15.85 15.18
N PRO A 599 6.34 16.61 14.53
CA PRO A 599 5.99 17.40 13.34
C PRO A 599 5.28 16.64 12.22
N ALA A 600 5.77 15.47 11.82
CA ALA A 600 5.09 14.68 10.79
C ALA A 600 3.77 14.04 11.25
N TRP A 601 3.60 13.78 12.54
CA TRP A 601 2.43 13.05 13.06
C TRP A 601 1.24 13.95 13.35
N ASN A 602 1.49 15.17 13.83
CA ASN A 602 0.47 16.06 14.40
C ASN A 602 0.25 17.31 13.59
N MET A 603 -1.00 17.77 13.61
CA MET A 603 -1.39 19.15 13.34
C MET A 603 -2.05 19.69 14.62
N ASP A 604 -1.92 20.99 14.88
CA ASP A 604 -2.52 21.60 16.06
C ASP A 604 -3.82 22.34 15.69
N TRP A 605 -4.86 22.17 16.52
CA TRP A 605 -6.17 22.80 16.31
C TRP A 605 -6.07 24.33 16.20
N GLU A 606 -5.20 24.97 17.01
CA GLU A 606 -5.02 26.42 16.94
C GLU A 606 -4.42 26.90 15.61
N ASP A 607 -3.67 26.07 14.90
CA ASP A 607 -3.10 26.41 13.60
C ASP A 607 -4.11 26.13 12.47
N GLU A 608 -4.79 24.98 12.50
CA GLU A 608 -5.74 24.57 11.45
C GLU A 608 -7.03 25.40 11.40
N THR A 609 -7.42 26.02 12.53
CA THR A 609 -8.57 26.93 12.60
C THR A 609 -8.23 28.39 12.27
N ARG A 610 -6.96 28.74 12.09
CA ARG A 610 -6.58 30.09 11.67
C ARG A 610 -6.97 30.31 10.22
N ALA A 611 -7.28 31.58 9.90
CA ALA A 611 -7.41 31.99 8.52
C ALA A 611 -6.12 31.66 7.74
N PRO A 612 -6.22 31.19 6.48
CA PRO A 612 -5.06 30.95 5.65
C PRO A 612 -4.15 32.18 5.60
N ARG A 613 -2.84 31.98 5.74
CA ARG A 613 -1.88 33.10 5.73
C ARG A 613 -1.74 33.70 4.34
N GLN A 614 -2.00 32.91 3.28
CA GLN A 614 -2.06 33.39 1.90
C GLN A 614 -2.96 32.49 1.05
N TYR A 615 -3.71 33.08 0.11
CA TYR A 615 -4.30 32.35 -1.02
C TYR A 615 -3.39 32.51 -2.25
N VAL A 616 -3.17 31.45 -3.00
CA VAL A 616 -2.31 31.48 -4.20
C VAL A 616 -2.86 32.48 -5.22
N GLY A 617 -2.02 33.41 -5.69
CA GLY A 617 -2.43 34.51 -6.58
C GLY A 617 -3.10 35.70 -5.87
N ALA A 618 -3.13 35.73 -4.54
CA ALA A 618 -3.55 36.88 -3.75
C ALA A 618 -2.35 37.57 -3.07
N ASP A 619 -2.50 38.87 -2.79
CA ASP A 619 -1.48 39.66 -2.11
C ASP A 619 -1.10 39.04 -0.76
N ARG A 620 0.18 39.08 -0.46
CA ARG A 620 0.72 38.58 0.80
C ARG A 620 0.77 39.71 1.82
N ILE A 621 0.18 39.49 2.99
CA ILE A 621 0.34 40.38 4.13
C ILE A 621 1.47 39.81 4.99
N VAL A 622 2.62 40.49 4.99
CA VAL A 622 3.79 40.10 5.79
C VAL A 622 3.71 40.82 7.13
N PRO A 623 3.52 40.11 8.26
CA PRO A 623 3.54 40.73 9.57
C PRO A 623 4.95 41.31 9.86
N PRO A 624 5.05 42.33 10.72
CA PRO A 624 6.35 42.85 11.15
C PRO A 624 7.16 41.77 11.87
N ALA A 625 8.49 41.83 11.78
CA ALA A 625 9.36 40.94 12.54
C ALA A 625 9.03 41.03 14.05
N ALA A 626 9.04 39.90 14.75
CA ALA A 626 8.66 39.82 16.17
C ALA A 626 9.45 40.77 17.09
N ASN A 627 10.64 41.22 16.67
CA ASN A 627 11.51 42.16 17.38
C ASN A 627 11.73 43.48 16.62
N ALA A 628 10.84 43.85 15.70
CA ALA A 628 10.97 45.11 14.97
C ALA A 628 10.86 46.30 15.96
N PRO A 629 11.87 47.19 16.05
CA PRO A 629 11.79 48.34 16.93
C PRO A 629 10.59 49.22 16.53
N PRO A 630 9.95 49.91 17.49
CA PRO A 630 8.90 50.88 17.17
C PRO A 630 9.42 51.91 16.17
N GLY A 631 8.56 52.37 15.27
CA GLY A 631 8.93 53.43 14.34
C GLY A 631 9.37 54.71 15.07
N PRO A 632 10.01 55.67 14.37
CA PRO A 632 10.53 56.90 14.98
C PRO A 632 9.49 57.78 15.71
N ASN A 633 8.20 57.43 15.59
CA ASN A 633 7.05 58.03 16.26
C ASN A 633 6.47 57.18 17.41
N GLY A 634 7.17 56.13 17.86
CA GLY A 634 6.74 55.22 18.93
C GLY A 634 5.62 54.26 18.55
N ARG A 635 5.22 54.19 17.27
CA ARG A 635 4.16 53.29 16.80
C ARG A 635 4.72 51.90 16.46
N ALA A 636 3.94 50.86 16.74
CA ALA A 636 4.25 49.48 16.34
C ALA A 636 4.47 49.41 14.81
N ALA A 637 5.45 48.60 14.39
CA ALA A 637 5.72 48.35 12.98
C ALA A 637 4.45 47.81 12.30
N GLN A 638 4.15 48.29 11.09
CA GLN A 638 2.96 47.88 10.35
C GLN A 638 3.24 46.68 9.44
N PRO A 639 2.24 45.82 9.17
CA PRO A 639 2.37 44.76 8.17
C PRO A 639 2.69 45.34 6.80
N THR A 640 3.56 44.67 6.05
CA THR A 640 3.91 45.06 4.67
C THR A 640 3.08 44.25 3.69
N ARG A 641 2.39 44.91 2.75
CA ARG A 641 1.66 44.24 1.67
C ARG A 641 2.58 44.02 0.48
N VAL A 642 2.73 42.77 0.07
CA VAL A 642 3.43 42.38 -1.16
C VAL A 642 2.37 42.01 -2.19
N ALA A 643 2.31 42.77 -3.29
CA ALA A 643 1.35 42.54 -4.36
C ALA A 643 1.61 41.20 -5.06
N ALA A 644 0.55 40.46 -5.38
CA ALA A 644 0.66 39.24 -6.17
C ALA A 644 0.95 39.56 -7.65
N THR A 645 1.75 38.71 -8.28
CA THR A 645 1.90 38.71 -9.74
C THR A 645 0.58 38.27 -10.38
N PRO A 646 0.08 38.97 -11.42
CA PRO A 646 -1.09 38.49 -12.16
C PRO A 646 -0.88 37.06 -12.69
N PRO A 647 -1.92 36.22 -12.72
CA PRO A 647 -1.82 34.87 -13.25
C PRO A 647 -1.51 34.89 -14.76
N ALA A 648 -0.71 33.94 -15.24
CA ALA A 648 -0.61 33.66 -16.66
C ALA A 648 -1.68 32.62 -17.02
N VAL A 649 -2.58 32.96 -17.93
CA VAL A 649 -3.70 32.11 -18.35
C VAL A 649 -3.55 31.75 -19.83
N ARG A 650 -3.72 30.47 -20.17
CA ARG A 650 -3.71 30.01 -21.57
C ARG A 650 -4.72 28.88 -21.80
N ILE A 651 -5.33 28.86 -22.98
CA ILE A 651 -6.10 27.71 -23.44
C ILE A 651 -5.12 26.65 -23.92
N VAL A 652 -5.15 25.46 -23.31
CA VAL A 652 -4.22 24.36 -23.64
C VAL A 652 -4.87 23.25 -24.45
N GLU A 653 -6.20 23.16 -24.41
CA GLU A 653 -6.97 22.24 -25.24
C GLU A 653 -8.27 22.91 -25.70
N ASN A 654 -8.57 22.77 -26.99
CA ASN A 654 -9.79 23.27 -27.59
C ASN A 654 -10.28 22.30 -28.67
N GLY A 655 -11.04 21.29 -28.27
CA GLY A 655 -11.57 20.30 -29.21
C GLY A 655 -12.83 19.61 -28.73
N PRO A 656 -13.41 18.72 -29.57
CA PRO A 656 -14.70 18.10 -29.33
C PRO A 656 -14.73 17.05 -28.22
N VAL A 657 -13.57 16.64 -27.67
CA VAL A 657 -13.43 15.65 -26.59
C VAL A 657 -13.19 16.31 -25.25
N ARG A 658 -12.31 17.31 -25.21
CA ARG A 658 -11.90 18.02 -24.00
C ARG A 658 -11.48 19.46 -24.31
N VAL A 659 -11.85 20.35 -23.40
CA VAL A 659 -11.35 21.73 -23.36
C VAL A 659 -10.66 21.98 -22.03
N ALA A 660 -9.60 22.79 -22.04
CA ALA A 660 -8.82 23.05 -20.83
C ALA A 660 -8.17 24.44 -20.84
N ILE A 661 -8.14 25.05 -19.65
CA ILE A 661 -7.42 26.29 -19.35
C ILE A 661 -6.31 25.96 -18.37
N GLU A 662 -5.10 26.45 -18.63
CA GLU A 662 -4.00 26.43 -17.67
C GLU A 662 -3.81 27.80 -17.04
N VAL A 663 -3.60 27.81 -15.73
CA VAL A 663 -3.35 28.98 -14.90
C VAL A 663 -2.02 28.77 -14.17
N THR A 664 -1.03 29.62 -14.44
CA THR A 664 0.27 29.63 -13.73
C THR A 664 0.32 30.77 -12.72
N ARG A 665 0.70 30.44 -11.47
CA ARG A 665 0.81 31.36 -10.33
C ARG A 665 2.06 31.04 -9.50
N GLU A 666 2.47 32.01 -8.69
CA GLU A 666 3.56 31.85 -7.70
C GLU A 666 3.09 32.34 -6.33
N ALA A 667 3.53 31.66 -5.27
CA ALA A 667 3.31 32.07 -3.89
C ALA A 667 4.36 31.45 -2.97
N GLU A 668 4.90 32.24 -2.04
CA GLU A 668 5.89 31.82 -1.03
C GLU A 668 7.09 31.03 -1.56
N GLY A 669 7.58 31.36 -2.76
CA GLY A 669 8.70 30.66 -3.41
C GLY A 669 8.33 29.37 -4.13
N SER A 670 7.05 28.99 -4.10
CA SER A 670 6.49 27.86 -4.82
C SER A 670 5.83 28.29 -6.13
N ARG A 671 5.86 27.42 -7.14
CA ARG A 671 5.22 27.60 -8.44
C ARG A 671 4.05 26.64 -8.60
N PHE A 672 2.92 27.16 -9.08
CA PHE A 672 1.67 26.43 -9.23
C PHE A 672 1.21 26.50 -10.68
N VAL A 673 1.11 25.36 -11.36
CA VAL A 673 0.50 25.24 -12.68
C VAL A 673 -0.77 24.40 -12.54
N GLN A 674 -1.92 25.03 -12.71
CA GLN A 674 -3.23 24.39 -12.57
C GLN A 674 -3.94 24.32 -13.91
N THR A 675 -4.30 23.12 -14.36
CA THR A 675 -5.10 22.87 -15.56
C THR A 675 -6.54 22.54 -15.16
N ILE A 676 -7.48 23.43 -15.48
CA ILE A 676 -8.92 23.23 -15.28
C ILE A 676 -9.51 22.71 -16.58
N ARG A 677 -10.25 21.59 -16.54
CA ARG A 677 -10.74 20.93 -17.76
C ARG A 677 -12.18 20.42 -17.65
N LEU A 678 -12.86 20.46 -18.79
CA LEU A 678 -14.16 19.83 -19.02
C LEU A 678 -14.08 18.91 -20.23
N ALA A 679 -14.70 17.74 -20.11
CA ALA A 679 -14.72 16.72 -21.14
C ALA A 679 -16.15 16.44 -21.66
N ALA A 680 -16.23 15.67 -22.73
CA ALA A 680 -17.43 14.96 -23.18
C ALA A 680 -17.57 13.61 -22.44
N GLY A 681 -18.72 12.93 -22.63
CA GLY A 681 -18.98 11.61 -22.06
C GLY A 681 -19.05 11.61 -20.53
N ASP A 682 -18.70 10.47 -19.93
CA ASP A 682 -18.73 10.25 -18.48
C ASP A 682 -17.77 11.20 -17.73
N ALA A 683 -16.60 11.54 -18.29
CA ALA A 683 -15.72 12.58 -17.75
C ALA A 683 -16.35 13.98 -17.75
N GLY A 684 -17.33 14.24 -18.62
CA GLY A 684 -18.07 15.49 -18.64
C GLY A 684 -18.98 15.72 -17.42
N ASN A 685 -19.15 14.71 -16.56
CA ASN A 685 -19.94 14.78 -15.34
C ASN A 685 -19.18 15.27 -14.10
N ARG A 686 -17.97 15.82 -14.30
CA ARG A 686 -17.15 16.45 -13.26
C ARG A 686 -16.29 17.57 -13.85
N VAL A 687 -15.92 18.54 -13.02
CA VAL A 687 -14.83 19.49 -13.32
C VAL A 687 -13.55 18.90 -12.76
N GLU A 688 -12.50 18.80 -13.56
CA GLU A 688 -11.20 18.27 -13.10
C GLU A 688 -10.14 19.36 -13.05
N PHE A 689 -9.26 19.25 -12.04
CA PHE A 689 -8.15 20.15 -11.78
C PHE A 689 -6.87 19.33 -11.71
N GLY A 690 -6.03 19.42 -12.73
CA GLY A 690 -4.65 18.91 -12.70
C GLY A 690 -3.72 19.97 -12.13
N ASN A 691 -2.84 19.60 -11.20
CA ASN A 691 -1.93 20.52 -10.55
C ASN A 691 -0.51 19.96 -10.64
N ALA A 692 0.39 20.73 -11.26
CA ALA A 692 1.82 20.51 -11.21
C ALA A 692 2.43 21.62 -10.33
N ILE A 693 2.94 21.24 -9.16
CA ILE A 693 3.37 22.17 -8.11
C ILE A 693 4.83 21.93 -7.78
N ASP A 694 5.66 22.96 -7.95
CA ASP A 694 7.02 22.98 -7.40
C ASP A 694 6.96 23.63 -6.02
N TRP A 695 6.87 22.79 -4.99
CA TRP A 695 6.64 23.19 -3.61
C TRP A 695 7.96 23.45 -2.87
N GLN A 696 8.09 24.65 -2.30
CA GLN A 696 9.23 25.11 -1.48
C GLN A 696 8.76 25.80 -0.18
N THR A 697 7.46 25.86 0.04
CA THR A 697 6.86 26.55 1.18
C THR A 697 7.06 25.73 2.47
N LYS A 698 7.41 26.41 3.56
CA LYS A 698 7.73 25.78 4.86
C LYS A 698 6.67 26.10 5.90
N GLU A 699 6.58 25.24 6.92
CA GLU A 699 5.66 25.39 8.06
C GLU A 699 4.23 25.64 7.59
N ALA A 700 3.77 24.80 6.67
CA ALA A 700 2.54 25.03 5.94
C ALA A 700 1.85 23.77 5.41
N ASN A 701 0.52 23.90 5.35
CA ASN A 701 -0.38 23.01 4.63
C ASN A 701 -0.97 23.74 3.43
N LEU A 702 -0.91 23.09 2.25
CA LEU A 702 -1.63 23.53 1.06
C LEU A 702 -2.98 22.81 1.00
N LYS A 703 -4.08 23.56 1.07
CA LYS A 703 -5.44 23.02 0.92
C LYS A 703 -6.14 23.66 -0.29
N VAL A 704 -7.01 22.92 -0.97
CA VAL A 704 -8.02 23.54 -1.84
C VAL A 704 -9.30 23.76 -1.05
N VAL A 705 -9.86 24.96 -1.13
CA VAL A 705 -11.07 25.39 -0.42
C VAL A 705 -12.24 25.47 -1.40
N PHE A 706 -13.35 24.82 -1.07
CA PHE A 706 -14.60 24.85 -1.82
C PHE A 706 -15.72 25.47 -0.97
N PRO A 707 -16.06 26.76 -1.17
CA PRO A 707 -17.26 27.35 -0.61
C PRO A 707 -18.48 26.90 -1.44
N LEU A 708 -19.26 25.95 -0.94
CA LEU A 708 -20.34 25.29 -1.67
C LEU A 708 -21.69 25.97 -1.46
N SER A 709 -22.56 25.90 -2.48
CA SER A 709 -23.96 26.34 -2.38
C SER A 709 -24.83 25.41 -1.52
N ALA A 710 -24.38 24.18 -1.30
CA ALA A 710 -25.02 23.27 -0.36
C ALA A 710 -24.68 23.69 1.08
N ASN A 711 -25.67 23.67 1.96
CA ASN A 711 -25.50 23.97 3.37
C ASN A 711 -25.95 22.78 4.21
N ASN A 712 -25.06 22.21 5.03
CA ASN A 712 -25.38 21.12 5.94
C ASN A 712 -24.41 21.07 7.11
N THR A 713 -24.92 20.77 8.30
CA THR A 713 -24.08 20.54 9.49
C THR A 713 -23.23 19.26 9.40
N VAL A 714 -23.55 18.36 8.47
CA VAL A 714 -22.92 17.05 8.28
C VAL A 714 -22.45 16.85 6.84
N ALA A 715 -21.27 16.26 6.67
CA ALA A 715 -20.75 15.77 5.39
C ALA A 715 -20.55 14.24 5.40
N THR A 716 -20.61 13.61 4.23
CA THR A 716 -20.38 12.17 4.07
C THR A 716 -18.99 11.89 3.51
N TYR A 717 -18.24 10.98 4.13
CA TYR A 717 -16.86 10.65 3.79
C TYR A 717 -16.72 9.20 3.35
N ASN A 718 -15.87 8.94 2.37
CA ASN A 718 -15.60 7.61 1.85
C ASN A 718 -14.61 6.82 2.73
N TRP A 719 -14.93 5.53 2.97
CA TRP A 719 -14.07 4.52 3.60
C TRP A 719 -13.98 3.25 2.77
N ASP A 720 -13.93 3.42 1.45
CA ASP A 720 -13.81 2.39 0.40
C ASP A 720 -14.97 1.37 0.35
N ILE A 721 -15.17 0.55 1.39
CA ILE A 721 -16.29 -0.41 1.52
C ILE A 721 -17.49 0.16 2.31
N GLY A 722 -17.45 1.44 2.68
CA GLY A 722 -18.53 2.11 3.38
C GLY A 722 -18.37 3.62 3.41
N THR A 723 -19.24 4.28 4.18
CA THR A 723 -19.21 5.73 4.40
C THR A 723 -19.48 6.07 5.85
N ILE A 724 -18.95 7.21 6.31
CA ILE A 724 -19.33 7.82 7.58
C ILE A 724 -19.82 9.25 7.37
N GLN A 725 -20.72 9.67 8.24
CA GLN A 725 -21.15 11.07 8.36
C GLN A 725 -20.41 11.74 9.52
N ARG A 726 -19.82 12.91 9.26
CA ARG A 726 -19.14 13.72 10.28
C ARG A 726 -19.73 15.13 10.29
N GLY A 727 -19.77 15.73 11.48
CA GLY A 727 -20.18 17.12 11.65
C GLY A 727 -19.09 18.10 11.17
N THR A 728 -19.32 19.38 11.43
CA THR A 728 -18.29 20.43 11.35
C THR A 728 -17.10 20.10 12.26
N GLU A 729 -15.91 20.56 11.88
CA GLU A 729 -14.66 20.33 12.59
C GLU A 729 -14.74 20.72 14.07
N ASN A 730 -13.99 20.00 14.90
CA ASN A 730 -13.84 20.26 16.32
C ASN A 730 -12.44 19.84 16.78
N PRO A 731 -12.00 20.19 18.00
CA PRO A 731 -10.64 19.90 18.46
C PRO A 731 -10.21 18.42 18.45
N LYS A 732 -11.15 17.47 18.28
CA LYS A 732 -10.84 16.03 18.16
C LYS A 732 -10.86 15.51 16.72
N LYS A 733 -11.49 16.23 15.78
CA LYS A 733 -11.71 15.83 14.39
C LYS A 733 -11.72 17.06 13.50
N PHE A 734 -10.54 17.49 13.07
CA PHE A 734 -10.34 18.69 12.25
C PHE A 734 -9.47 18.47 11.01
N GLU A 735 -8.91 17.28 10.87
CA GLU A 735 -8.32 16.73 9.66
C GLU A 735 -8.68 15.24 9.70
N VAL A 736 -9.41 14.72 8.70
CA VAL A 736 -9.98 13.37 8.75
C VAL A 736 -9.77 12.60 7.44
N PRO A 737 -9.73 11.25 7.48
CA PRO A 737 -9.63 10.44 6.27
C PRO A 737 -10.87 10.53 5.37
N SER A 738 -10.66 10.65 4.05
CA SER A 738 -11.70 10.73 3.00
C SER A 738 -11.44 9.90 1.75
N HIS A 739 -10.30 9.21 1.64
CA HIS A 739 -9.90 8.37 0.49
C HIS A 739 -10.20 9.00 -0.88
N GLN A 740 -11.17 8.48 -1.64
CA GLN A 740 -11.41 8.88 -3.03
C GLN A 740 -12.40 10.04 -3.17
N TRP A 741 -13.27 10.26 -2.18
CA TRP A 741 -14.30 11.30 -2.26
C TRP A 741 -14.93 11.62 -0.91
N PHE A 742 -15.48 12.83 -0.82
CA PHE A 742 -16.33 13.27 0.29
C PHE A 742 -17.37 14.26 -0.24
N ASP A 743 -18.51 14.33 0.43
CA ASP A 743 -19.74 14.89 -0.11
C ASP A 743 -20.46 15.81 0.87
N LEU A 744 -20.95 16.93 0.34
CA LEU A 744 -21.90 17.80 1.03
C LEU A 744 -23.22 17.83 0.26
N THR A 745 -24.17 17.03 0.74
CA THR A 745 -25.57 17.09 0.33
C THR A 745 -26.26 18.19 1.15
N ASP A 746 -26.97 19.10 0.48
CA ASP A 746 -27.71 20.19 1.13
C ASP A 746 -28.76 19.66 2.12
N ASP A 747 -29.07 20.41 3.19
CA ASP A 747 -30.07 20.04 4.20
C ASP A 747 -31.45 19.72 3.61
N SER A 748 -31.81 20.31 2.46
CA SER A 748 -33.04 19.97 1.75
C SER A 748 -33.05 18.56 1.16
N GLY A 749 -31.89 17.92 1.02
CA GLY A 749 -31.68 16.65 0.33
C GLY A 749 -31.91 16.72 -1.18
N ALA A 750 -32.04 17.92 -1.77
CA ALA A 750 -32.42 18.09 -3.17
C ALA A 750 -31.23 18.19 -4.13
N PHE A 751 -30.06 18.57 -3.64
CA PHE A 751 -28.83 18.72 -4.42
C PHE A 751 -27.58 18.68 -3.51
N GLY A 752 -26.41 18.61 -4.11
CA GLY A 752 -25.14 18.75 -3.40
C GLY A 752 -23.94 18.72 -4.33
N ALA A 753 -22.76 18.66 -3.73
CA ALA A 753 -21.49 18.54 -4.45
C ALA A 753 -20.56 17.54 -3.76
N THR A 754 -19.91 16.72 -4.58
CA THR A 754 -18.91 15.74 -4.16
C THR A 754 -17.53 16.19 -4.61
N VAL A 755 -16.58 16.28 -3.68
CA VAL A 755 -15.16 16.49 -3.94
C VAL A 755 -14.51 15.13 -4.22
N LEU A 756 -13.73 15.04 -5.30
CA LEU A 756 -13.07 13.82 -5.78
C LEU A 756 -11.56 13.96 -5.65
N SER A 757 -10.87 12.88 -5.29
CA SER A 757 -9.43 12.84 -5.09
C SER A 757 -8.82 11.62 -5.78
N ASP A 758 -7.66 11.79 -6.44
CA ASP A 758 -6.91 10.69 -7.08
C ASP A 758 -5.96 9.97 -6.12
N CYS A 759 -5.43 10.66 -5.11
CA CYS A 759 -4.46 10.13 -4.15
C CYS A 759 -4.41 10.84 -2.80
N LYS A 760 -5.11 11.97 -2.62
CA LYS A 760 -5.12 12.72 -1.35
C LYS A 760 -6.16 12.16 -0.41
N LEU A 761 -5.75 11.93 0.84
CA LEU A 761 -6.49 11.12 1.79
C LEU A 761 -7.13 11.94 2.91
N ALA A 762 -6.75 13.21 3.08
CA ALA A 762 -7.19 14.05 4.18
C ALA A 762 -8.08 15.21 3.73
N SER A 763 -9.13 15.48 4.49
CA SER A 763 -10.02 16.61 4.28
C SER A 763 -10.61 17.11 5.60
N ASP A 764 -11.24 18.28 5.53
CA ASP A 764 -11.91 18.88 6.67
C ASP A 764 -13.16 19.69 6.24
N LYS A 765 -13.92 20.13 7.24
CA LYS A 765 -15.18 20.88 7.09
C LYS A 765 -15.24 21.97 8.18
N PRO A 766 -14.82 23.22 7.90
CA PRO A 766 -14.73 24.26 8.93
C PRO A 766 -16.06 24.87 9.32
N ASP A 767 -17.06 24.82 8.44
CA ASP A 767 -18.39 25.37 8.66
C ASP A 767 -19.45 24.60 7.83
N GLU A 768 -20.70 25.07 7.82
CA GLU A 768 -21.85 24.39 7.19
C GLU A 768 -21.76 24.26 5.66
N ASN A 769 -20.93 25.04 4.99
CA ASN A 769 -20.93 25.12 3.52
C ASN A 769 -19.53 25.04 2.90
N THR A 770 -18.47 24.91 3.70
CA THR A 770 -17.10 24.80 3.20
C THR A 770 -16.57 23.38 3.33
N LEU A 771 -15.99 22.87 2.24
CA LEU A 771 -15.18 21.65 2.23
C LEU A 771 -13.73 21.99 1.84
N ARG A 772 -12.74 21.39 2.52
CA ARG A 772 -11.33 21.53 2.15
C ARG A 772 -10.67 20.16 1.93
N LEU A 773 -9.84 20.06 0.89
CA LEU A 773 -9.00 18.89 0.62
C LEU A 773 -7.53 19.30 0.81
N THR A 774 -6.80 18.57 1.65
CA THR A 774 -5.38 18.83 1.90
C THR A 774 -4.52 18.18 0.80
N LEU A 775 -3.62 18.96 0.21
CA LEU A 775 -2.86 18.59 -0.99
C LEU A 775 -1.39 18.25 -0.70
N ILE A 776 -0.69 19.12 0.05
CA ILE A 776 0.75 19.03 0.34
C ILE A 776 0.99 19.59 1.75
N ARG A 777 1.94 19.02 2.48
CA ARG A 777 2.25 19.40 3.86
C ARG A 777 3.76 19.42 4.13
N THR A 778 4.27 20.54 4.64
CA THR A 778 5.65 20.64 5.15
C THR A 778 5.60 21.24 6.56
N PRO A 779 5.69 20.43 7.62
CA PRO A 779 5.44 20.90 8.98
C PRO A 779 6.60 21.75 9.52
N GLY A 780 6.29 22.65 10.44
CA GLY A 780 7.29 23.27 11.31
C GLY A 780 7.84 22.29 12.34
N THR A 781 9.10 22.45 12.71
CA THR A 781 9.87 21.43 13.46
C THR A 781 10.31 21.86 14.86
N HIS A 782 9.59 22.82 15.47
CA HIS A 782 9.88 23.27 16.83
C HIS A 782 9.79 22.12 17.86
N GLY A 783 8.95 21.12 17.59
CA GLY A 783 8.76 19.92 18.41
C GLY A 783 9.82 18.81 18.27
N GLY A 784 10.93 19.04 17.55
CA GLY A 784 11.97 18.03 17.29
C GLY A 784 11.93 17.50 15.86
N TYR A 785 12.60 16.37 15.59
CA TYR A 785 12.67 15.74 14.26
C TYR A 785 12.96 16.72 13.11
N THR A 786 13.96 17.59 13.30
CA THR A 786 14.20 18.76 12.44
C THR A 786 14.26 18.45 10.95
N TYR A 787 14.74 17.24 10.57
CA TYR A 787 14.78 16.79 9.17
C TYR A 787 13.40 16.75 8.49
N GLN A 788 12.30 16.71 9.23
CA GLN A 788 10.93 16.77 8.69
C GLN A 788 10.58 18.17 8.14
N GLY A 789 11.40 19.20 8.42
CA GLY A 789 11.21 20.55 7.88
C GLY A 789 11.48 20.68 6.38
N VAL A 790 11.93 19.60 5.72
CA VAL A 790 12.04 19.48 4.25
C VAL A 790 11.13 18.39 3.69
N GLN A 791 10.25 17.82 4.52
CA GLN A 791 9.27 16.83 4.09
C GLN A 791 8.34 17.43 3.03
N ASP A 792 8.04 16.64 2.01
CA ASP A 792 7.27 17.04 0.83
C ASP A 792 7.77 18.27 0.03
N VAL A 793 8.95 18.84 0.32
CA VAL A 793 9.58 19.82 -0.56
C VAL A 793 9.98 19.11 -1.86
N GLY A 794 9.56 19.63 -3.01
CA GLY A 794 9.77 18.97 -4.29
C GLY A 794 8.65 19.20 -5.28
N HIS A 795 8.63 18.38 -6.33
CA HIS A 795 7.62 18.43 -7.39
C HIS A 795 6.45 17.50 -7.10
N HIS A 796 5.22 18.00 -7.22
CA HIS A 796 4.00 17.22 -6.98
C HIS A 796 3.03 17.31 -8.17
N ASP A 797 2.51 16.16 -8.55
CA ASP A 797 1.41 16.01 -9.51
C ASP A 797 0.15 15.56 -8.77
N ILE A 798 -0.92 16.35 -8.85
CA ILE A 798 -2.14 16.11 -8.06
C ILE A 798 -3.36 16.37 -8.94
N VAL A 799 -4.31 15.42 -8.95
CA VAL A 799 -5.60 15.57 -9.63
C VAL A 799 -6.73 15.48 -8.62
N TYR A 800 -7.59 16.50 -8.62
CA TYR A 800 -8.85 16.47 -7.89
C TYR A 800 -10.00 16.93 -8.79
N GLY A 801 -11.24 16.73 -8.33
CA GLY A 801 -12.42 17.13 -9.09
C GLY A 801 -13.60 17.54 -8.21
N LEU A 802 -14.58 18.18 -8.84
CA LEU A 802 -15.86 18.52 -8.23
C LEU A 802 -17.00 18.03 -9.12
N ALA A 803 -17.94 17.29 -8.55
CA ALA A 803 -19.12 16.79 -9.24
C ALA A 803 -20.40 17.22 -8.49
N GLY A 804 -21.29 17.92 -9.16
CA GLY A 804 -22.63 18.20 -8.62
C GLY A 804 -23.51 16.94 -8.62
N HIS A 805 -24.59 16.94 -7.85
CA HIS A 805 -25.63 15.92 -7.97
C HIS A 805 -27.01 16.49 -7.63
N LYS A 806 -28.05 15.83 -8.17
CA LYS A 806 -29.42 15.95 -7.72
C LYS A 806 -29.67 14.91 -6.63
N GLY A 807 -30.39 15.27 -5.59
CA GLY A 807 -30.60 14.40 -4.44
C GLY A 807 -29.33 14.32 -3.60
N ASP A 808 -28.92 13.09 -3.26
CA ASP A 808 -27.66 12.77 -2.59
C ASP A 808 -26.62 12.14 -3.55
N TRP A 809 -25.41 11.92 -3.05
CA TRP A 809 -24.32 11.27 -3.79
C TRP A 809 -24.69 9.87 -4.31
N ARG A 810 -25.63 9.16 -3.66
CA ARG A 810 -26.10 7.82 -4.07
C ARG A 810 -26.94 7.92 -5.34
N GLN A 811 -27.92 8.83 -5.35
CA GLN A 811 -28.75 9.10 -6.51
C GLN A 811 -27.91 9.67 -7.67
N GLY A 812 -26.97 10.57 -7.35
CA GLY A 812 -26.04 11.14 -8.31
C GLY A 812 -24.97 10.16 -8.83
N GLN A 813 -24.75 9.05 -8.09
CA GLN A 813 -23.67 8.10 -8.35
C GLN A 813 -22.30 8.77 -8.53
N THR A 814 -22.03 9.79 -7.71
CA THR A 814 -20.77 10.55 -7.76
C THR A 814 -19.57 9.75 -7.24
N ASP A 815 -19.82 8.68 -6.47
CA ASP A 815 -18.84 7.65 -6.14
C ASP A 815 -18.23 7.00 -7.40
N TRP A 816 -19.03 6.76 -8.45
CA TRP A 816 -18.51 6.28 -9.73
C TRP A 816 -17.70 7.35 -10.48
N GLN A 817 -17.91 8.65 -10.22
CA GLN A 817 -17.02 9.69 -10.75
C GLN A 817 -15.65 9.65 -10.09
N ALA A 818 -15.58 9.38 -8.78
CA ALA A 818 -14.33 9.18 -8.07
C ALA A 818 -13.54 7.97 -8.61
N MET A 819 -14.23 6.84 -8.83
CA MET A 819 -13.62 5.62 -9.40
C MET A 819 -13.10 5.84 -10.83
N ARG A 820 -13.85 6.57 -11.67
CA ARG A 820 -13.42 6.90 -13.04
C ARG A 820 -12.21 7.84 -13.07
N LEU A 821 -12.15 8.81 -12.14
CA LEU A 821 -11.00 9.71 -11.99
C LEU A 821 -9.73 8.93 -11.59
N ASN A 822 -9.87 7.98 -10.67
CA ASN A 822 -8.77 7.14 -10.20
C ASN A 822 -8.32 6.12 -11.25
N GLN A 823 -9.26 5.48 -11.95
CA GLN A 823 -9.01 4.45 -12.96
C GLN A 823 -9.41 4.95 -14.35
N PRO A 824 -8.58 5.77 -15.04
CA PRO A 824 -8.86 6.17 -16.41
C PRO A 824 -8.89 4.97 -17.37
N LEU A 825 -9.42 5.16 -18.58
CA LEU A 825 -9.31 4.15 -19.63
C LEU A 825 -7.84 3.95 -20.01
N ILE A 826 -7.45 2.70 -20.25
CA ILE A 826 -6.05 2.33 -20.54
C ILE A 826 -5.95 1.93 -22.01
N ALA A 827 -5.11 2.61 -22.78
CA ALA A 827 -4.97 2.38 -24.21
C ALA A 827 -3.65 1.68 -24.56
N PHE A 828 -3.72 0.82 -25.58
CA PHE A 828 -2.57 0.14 -26.18
C PHE A 828 -2.67 0.24 -27.70
N GLU A 829 -1.58 0.60 -28.37
CA GLU A 829 -1.46 0.45 -29.82
C GLU A 829 -1.20 -1.03 -30.13
N ALA A 830 -1.92 -1.61 -31.08
CA ALA A 830 -1.86 -3.03 -31.41
C ALA A 830 -1.56 -3.26 -32.90
N ALA A 831 -0.85 -4.34 -33.20
CA ALA A 831 -0.72 -4.82 -34.57
C ALA A 831 -2.10 -5.18 -35.15
N ARG A 832 -2.31 -4.92 -36.45
CA ARG A 832 -3.55 -5.23 -37.16
C ARG A 832 -3.60 -6.70 -37.56
N HIS A 833 -4.62 -7.43 -37.14
CA HIS A 833 -4.85 -8.82 -37.50
C HIS A 833 -6.32 -9.23 -37.32
N ALA A 834 -6.75 -10.25 -38.06
CA ALA A 834 -7.99 -10.95 -37.74
C ALA A 834 -7.88 -11.61 -36.35
N GLY A 835 -9.00 -11.65 -35.62
CA GLY A 835 -9.11 -12.28 -34.31
C GLY A 835 -10.32 -13.20 -34.24
N ALA A 836 -10.30 -14.15 -33.31
CA ALA A 836 -11.43 -15.06 -33.08
C ALA A 836 -12.61 -14.36 -32.38
N LEU A 837 -12.32 -13.29 -31.65
CA LEU A 837 -13.31 -12.38 -31.08
C LEU A 837 -13.57 -11.21 -32.04
N GLN A 838 -14.71 -10.56 -31.85
CA GLN A 838 -15.01 -9.29 -32.51
C GLN A 838 -14.17 -8.15 -31.94
N LYS A 839 -14.49 -6.90 -32.32
CA LYS A 839 -13.82 -5.68 -31.85
C LYS A 839 -14.13 -5.28 -30.40
N SER A 840 -14.84 -6.11 -29.64
CA SER A 840 -15.23 -5.84 -28.25
C SER A 840 -15.32 -7.14 -27.45
N PHE A 841 -14.91 -7.09 -26.18
CA PHE A 841 -14.91 -8.21 -25.24
C PHE A 841 -15.17 -7.71 -23.81
N SER A 842 -15.94 -8.44 -23.03
CA SER A 842 -16.17 -8.16 -21.60
C SER A 842 -15.89 -9.43 -20.82
N LEU A 843 -14.97 -9.36 -19.85
CA LEU A 843 -14.69 -10.48 -18.96
C LEU A 843 -15.88 -10.76 -18.04
N LEU A 844 -16.47 -9.70 -17.48
CA LEU A 844 -17.61 -9.81 -16.58
C LEU A 844 -18.51 -8.57 -16.58
N SER A 845 -19.75 -8.78 -16.15
CA SER A 845 -20.74 -7.73 -15.86
C SER A 845 -21.49 -8.03 -14.56
N VAL A 846 -21.96 -6.96 -13.90
CA VAL A 846 -22.81 -7.02 -12.70
C VAL A 846 -24.13 -6.33 -13.02
N SER A 847 -25.25 -6.96 -12.68
CA SER A 847 -26.59 -6.47 -13.05
C SER A 847 -27.05 -5.21 -12.29
N ASN A 848 -26.32 -4.79 -11.26
CA ASN A 848 -26.67 -3.66 -10.40
C ASN A 848 -25.42 -2.80 -10.14
N SER A 849 -25.45 -1.53 -10.53
CA SER A 849 -24.31 -0.60 -10.39
C SER A 849 -24.03 -0.20 -8.94
N ARG A 850 -24.92 -0.55 -8.00
CA ARG A 850 -24.71 -0.33 -6.56
C ARG A 850 -24.03 -1.52 -5.86
N VAL A 851 -23.58 -2.51 -6.64
CA VAL A 851 -22.63 -3.54 -6.21
C VAL A 851 -21.37 -3.44 -7.06
N ARG A 852 -20.25 -3.09 -6.42
CA ARG A 852 -18.95 -2.90 -7.06
C ARG A 852 -18.11 -4.18 -6.96
N VAL A 853 -17.35 -4.49 -8.00
CA VAL A 853 -16.31 -5.54 -7.94
C VAL A 853 -15.03 -4.94 -7.39
N MET A 854 -14.54 -5.50 -6.28
CA MET A 854 -13.28 -5.11 -5.63
C MET A 854 -12.08 -5.87 -6.19
N ALA A 855 -12.25 -7.16 -6.51
CA ALA A 855 -11.16 -7.99 -7.02
C ALA A 855 -11.66 -9.08 -7.96
N VAL A 856 -10.87 -9.38 -8.98
CA VAL A 856 -11.00 -10.56 -9.85
C VAL A 856 -9.62 -11.13 -10.09
N LYS A 857 -9.34 -12.27 -9.45
CA LYS A 857 -8.03 -12.90 -9.48
C LYS A 857 -8.14 -14.41 -9.45
N LYS A 858 -7.04 -15.14 -9.64
CA LYS A 858 -7.01 -16.57 -9.33
C LYS A 858 -6.94 -16.79 -7.83
N ALA A 859 -7.54 -17.88 -7.36
CA ALA A 859 -7.37 -18.32 -5.99
C ALA A 859 -5.87 -18.56 -5.71
N GLU A 860 -5.42 -18.25 -4.51
CA GLU A 860 -4.03 -18.52 -4.11
C GLU A 860 -3.75 -20.03 -4.06
N LYS A 861 -4.81 -20.85 -3.94
CA LYS A 861 -4.76 -22.31 -4.08
C LYS A 861 -5.88 -22.81 -4.99
N GLY A 862 -5.49 -23.60 -5.99
CA GLY A 862 -6.40 -24.25 -6.93
C GLY A 862 -6.73 -23.41 -8.16
N GLU A 863 -7.60 -23.95 -9.01
CA GLU A 863 -7.87 -23.43 -10.35
C GLU A 863 -9.06 -22.45 -10.40
N GLU A 864 -9.66 -22.12 -9.27
CA GLU A 864 -10.86 -21.27 -9.20
C GLU A 864 -10.50 -19.79 -9.38
N THR A 865 -11.43 -19.02 -9.96
CA THR A 865 -11.34 -17.56 -10.01
C THR A 865 -12.06 -16.99 -8.79
N ILE A 866 -11.41 -16.09 -8.06
CA ILE A 866 -11.99 -15.32 -6.96
C ILE A 866 -12.63 -14.06 -7.53
N VAL A 867 -13.90 -13.83 -7.18
CA VAL A 867 -14.59 -12.55 -7.39
C VAL A 867 -15.06 -12.00 -6.06
N ARG A 868 -14.60 -10.79 -5.72
CA ARG A 868 -14.98 -10.08 -4.49
C ARG A 868 -15.84 -8.87 -4.85
N LEU A 869 -16.97 -8.74 -4.17
CA LEU A 869 -17.94 -7.67 -4.41
C LEU A 869 -18.32 -6.97 -3.10
N VAL A 870 -18.75 -5.72 -3.22
CA VAL A 870 -19.24 -4.91 -2.09
C VAL A 870 -20.45 -4.08 -2.48
N GLU A 871 -21.43 -3.99 -1.57
CA GLU A 871 -22.58 -3.08 -1.66
C GLU A 871 -22.15 -1.65 -1.27
N VAL A 872 -22.54 -0.63 -2.05
CA VAL A 872 -22.06 0.75 -1.85
C VAL A 872 -23.16 1.80 -1.68
N ASP A 873 -24.42 1.40 -1.61
CA ASP A 873 -25.58 2.30 -1.44
C ASP A 873 -26.06 2.43 0.01
N SER A 874 -25.50 1.67 0.95
CA SER A 874 -26.02 1.51 2.31
C SER A 874 -27.40 0.84 2.36
N LYS A 875 -27.77 0.06 1.33
CA LYS A 875 -29.09 -0.58 1.23
C LYS A 875 -28.96 -2.03 0.80
N ALA A 876 -29.88 -2.87 1.28
CA ALA A 876 -29.89 -4.26 0.83
C ALA A 876 -30.15 -4.35 -0.68
N GLN A 877 -29.41 -5.21 -1.37
CA GLN A 877 -29.54 -5.48 -2.81
C GLN A 877 -29.85 -6.96 -3.00
N SER A 878 -30.89 -7.32 -3.74
CA SER A 878 -31.29 -8.71 -3.96
C SER A 878 -31.23 -9.09 -5.43
N GLY A 879 -31.03 -10.38 -5.71
CA GLY A 879 -31.04 -10.91 -7.08
C GLY A 879 -29.93 -10.34 -7.97
N VAL A 880 -28.82 -9.91 -7.38
CA VAL A 880 -27.66 -9.39 -8.10
C VAL A 880 -27.04 -10.53 -8.89
N GLN A 881 -26.92 -10.35 -10.19
CA GLN A 881 -26.33 -11.33 -11.10
C GLN A 881 -24.92 -10.90 -11.49
N VAL A 882 -23.97 -11.80 -11.34
CA VAL A 882 -22.60 -11.66 -11.86
C VAL A 882 -22.43 -12.65 -13.01
N LYS A 883 -22.18 -12.12 -14.21
CA LYS A 883 -21.99 -12.90 -15.43
C LYS A 883 -20.58 -12.74 -15.93
N PHE A 884 -19.92 -13.85 -16.25
CA PHE A 884 -18.63 -13.86 -16.94
C PHE A 884 -18.82 -14.03 -18.45
N ALA A 885 -17.76 -13.84 -19.22
CA ALA A 885 -17.71 -14.08 -20.67
C ALA A 885 -18.12 -15.52 -21.06
N THR A 886 -18.00 -16.45 -20.12
CA THR A 886 -18.41 -17.85 -20.24
C THR A 886 -19.29 -18.23 -19.05
N PRO A 887 -20.19 -19.22 -19.19
CA PRO A 887 -21.00 -19.70 -18.07
C PRO A 887 -20.15 -20.11 -16.86
N ILE A 888 -20.63 -19.77 -15.67
CA ILE A 888 -20.11 -20.29 -14.41
C ILE A 888 -20.66 -21.71 -14.22
N THR A 889 -19.78 -22.69 -14.09
CA THR A 889 -20.17 -24.10 -13.96
C THR A 889 -20.24 -24.58 -12.51
N ALA A 890 -19.53 -23.90 -11.61
CA ALA A 890 -19.59 -24.13 -10.18
C ALA A 890 -19.22 -22.85 -9.43
N ALA A 891 -19.81 -22.64 -8.27
CA ALA A 891 -19.45 -21.54 -7.38
C ALA A 891 -19.63 -21.96 -5.92
N ARG A 892 -18.80 -21.38 -5.05
CA ARG A 892 -18.93 -21.44 -3.59
C ARG A 892 -18.59 -20.10 -2.99
N GLU A 893 -19.21 -19.77 -1.88
CA GLU A 893 -18.85 -18.60 -1.09
C GLU A 893 -17.60 -18.90 -0.26
N VAL A 894 -16.68 -17.95 -0.26
CA VAL A 894 -15.47 -17.93 0.55
C VAL A 894 -15.40 -16.61 1.30
N ASN A 895 -14.61 -16.58 2.37
CA ASN A 895 -14.36 -15.36 3.11
C ASN A 895 -13.24 -14.54 2.44
N GLY A 896 -12.88 -13.45 3.09
CA GLY A 896 -11.76 -12.58 2.77
C GLY A 896 -10.45 -13.30 2.48
N ALA A 897 -10.13 -14.28 3.32
CA ALA A 897 -8.93 -15.11 3.31
C ALA A 897 -9.05 -16.35 2.39
N GLU A 898 -10.07 -16.40 1.53
CA GLU A 898 -10.38 -17.51 0.62
C GLU A 898 -10.77 -18.83 1.33
N GLU A 899 -11.13 -18.77 2.61
CA GLU A 899 -11.58 -19.93 3.39
C GLU A 899 -13.06 -20.24 3.10
N PRO A 900 -13.49 -21.52 3.09
CA PRO A 900 -14.87 -21.89 2.79
C PRO A 900 -15.89 -21.26 3.74
N VAL A 901 -16.94 -20.66 3.18
CA VAL A 901 -18.10 -20.13 3.94
C VAL A 901 -19.34 -20.98 3.69
N GLY A 902 -19.65 -21.28 2.43
CA GLY A 902 -20.86 -22.02 2.09
C GLY A 902 -21.08 -22.20 0.59
N PRO A 903 -22.20 -22.83 0.19
CA PRO A 903 -22.58 -22.95 -1.22
C PRO A 903 -22.95 -21.59 -1.82
N ALA A 904 -22.84 -21.46 -3.15
CA ALA A 904 -23.32 -20.29 -3.88
C ALA A 904 -24.37 -20.69 -4.92
N THR A 905 -25.29 -19.77 -5.22
CA THR A 905 -26.40 -20.03 -6.14
C THR A 905 -26.02 -19.66 -7.58
N LEU A 906 -26.29 -20.58 -8.50
CA LEU A 906 -26.17 -20.35 -9.94
C LEU A 906 -27.55 -20.37 -10.59
N ALA A 907 -27.78 -19.47 -11.53
CA ALA A 907 -28.93 -19.50 -12.44
C ALA A 907 -28.46 -19.10 -13.84
N ASP A 908 -28.77 -19.92 -14.85
CA ASP A 908 -28.43 -19.68 -16.26
C ASP A 908 -26.95 -19.34 -16.49
N GLY A 909 -26.04 -20.02 -15.78
CA GLY A 909 -24.59 -19.80 -15.87
C GLY A 909 -24.10 -18.50 -15.21
N ALA A 910 -24.95 -17.80 -14.45
CA ALA A 910 -24.60 -16.61 -13.67
C ALA A 910 -24.60 -16.91 -12.18
N LEU A 911 -23.74 -16.23 -11.42
CA LEU A 911 -23.80 -16.20 -9.97
C LEU A 911 -24.95 -15.27 -9.55
N VAL A 912 -25.90 -15.76 -8.76
CA VAL A 912 -27.03 -14.98 -8.25
C VAL A 912 -26.91 -14.85 -6.75
N THR A 913 -26.90 -13.62 -6.25
CA THR A 913 -26.67 -13.36 -4.84
C THR A 913 -27.34 -12.09 -4.34
N SER A 914 -27.27 -11.85 -3.03
CA SER A 914 -27.84 -10.68 -2.36
C SER A 914 -26.83 -10.08 -1.39
N PHE A 915 -27.00 -8.82 -1.03
CA PHE A 915 -26.11 -8.11 -0.12
C PHE A 915 -26.94 -7.37 0.92
N THR A 916 -26.48 -7.36 2.17
CA THR A 916 -26.90 -6.35 3.14
C THR A 916 -26.13 -5.06 2.88
N LYS A 917 -26.49 -3.97 3.59
CA LYS A 917 -25.78 -2.70 3.51
C LYS A 917 -24.27 -2.90 3.71
N PHE A 918 -23.45 -2.27 2.88
CA PHE A 918 -21.99 -2.25 2.94
C PHE A 918 -21.29 -3.62 3.02
N GLN A 919 -21.98 -4.70 2.67
CA GLN A 919 -21.47 -6.04 2.88
C GLN A 919 -20.43 -6.42 1.81
N PRO A 920 -19.18 -6.73 2.18
CA PRO A 920 -18.29 -7.46 1.29
C PRO A 920 -18.69 -8.94 1.21
N ARG A 921 -18.67 -9.53 0.02
CA ARG A 921 -18.83 -10.98 -0.20
C ARG A 921 -17.81 -11.48 -1.21
N THR A 922 -17.42 -12.75 -1.12
CA THR A 922 -16.40 -13.33 -1.99
C THR A 922 -16.80 -14.71 -2.46
N PHE A 923 -16.58 -14.98 -3.73
CA PHE A 923 -16.96 -16.23 -4.35
C PHE A 923 -15.78 -16.81 -5.11
N ALA A 924 -15.54 -18.10 -4.93
CA ALA A 924 -14.67 -18.88 -5.79
C ALA A 924 -15.55 -19.51 -6.88
N VAL A 925 -15.24 -19.24 -8.15
CA VAL A 925 -16.03 -19.66 -9.31
C VAL A 925 -15.18 -20.47 -10.28
N LYS A 926 -15.80 -21.47 -10.91
CA LYS A 926 -15.23 -22.20 -12.05
C LYS A 926 -15.93 -21.75 -13.32
N LEU A 927 -15.12 -21.33 -14.30
CA LEU A 927 -15.59 -20.85 -15.58
C LEU A 927 -15.54 -21.98 -16.61
N ALA A 928 -16.56 -22.06 -17.47
CA ALA A 928 -16.52 -22.93 -18.64
C ALA A 928 -15.39 -22.51 -19.59
N ALA A 929 -14.94 -23.43 -20.44
CA ALA A 929 -13.98 -23.09 -21.48
C ALA A 929 -14.55 -22.03 -22.45
N PRO A 930 -13.73 -21.08 -22.95
CA PRO A 930 -14.20 -20.09 -23.91
C PRO A 930 -14.46 -20.72 -25.28
N ALA A 931 -15.36 -20.10 -26.05
CA ALA A 931 -15.58 -20.47 -27.45
C ALA A 931 -14.39 -20.08 -28.35
N ALA A 932 -13.75 -18.95 -28.07
CA ALA A 932 -12.56 -18.48 -28.75
C ALA A 932 -11.32 -18.79 -27.92
N LYS A 933 -10.28 -19.36 -28.54
CA LYS A 933 -8.97 -19.56 -27.92
C LYS A 933 -7.89 -18.88 -28.74
N VAL A 934 -6.93 -18.32 -28.03
CA VAL A 934 -5.72 -17.75 -28.61
C VAL A 934 -4.71 -18.85 -28.83
N THR A 935 -3.89 -18.74 -29.88
CA THR A 935 -2.71 -19.59 -30.05
C THR A 935 -1.61 -19.09 -29.11
N PRO A 936 -1.15 -19.90 -28.14
CA PRO A 936 -0.10 -19.47 -27.24
C PRO A 936 1.18 -19.09 -27.99
N VAL A 937 1.90 -18.10 -27.47
CA VAL A 937 3.23 -17.74 -27.98
C VAL A 937 4.16 -18.95 -27.85
N LYS A 938 4.85 -19.27 -28.94
CA LYS A 938 5.90 -20.29 -28.93
C LYS A 938 7.21 -19.61 -28.52
N SER A 939 7.76 -20.00 -27.38
CA SER A 939 9.08 -19.57 -26.92
C SER A 939 10.05 -20.74 -26.79
N GLN A 940 11.33 -20.49 -27.02
CA GLN A 940 12.41 -21.47 -26.86
C GLN A 940 13.64 -20.83 -26.21
N PRO A 941 14.08 -21.31 -25.03
CA PRO A 941 15.37 -20.93 -24.45
C PRO A 941 16.54 -21.27 -25.36
N VAL A 942 17.53 -20.38 -25.41
CA VAL A 942 18.78 -20.55 -26.15
C VAL A 942 19.85 -21.11 -25.21
N THR A 943 20.57 -22.14 -25.64
CA THR A 943 21.70 -22.68 -24.89
C THR A 943 22.91 -21.76 -25.01
N LEU A 944 23.47 -21.35 -23.87
CA LEU A 944 24.63 -20.49 -23.78
C LEU A 944 25.85 -21.25 -23.25
N SER A 945 27.04 -20.83 -23.70
CA SER A 945 28.31 -21.24 -23.09
C SER A 945 28.72 -20.18 -22.07
N TYR A 946 28.45 -20.44 -20.80
CA TYR A 946 28.71 -19.52 -19.69
C TYR A 946 30.21 -19.45 -19.37
N ASP A 947 30.75 -18.24 -19.19
CA ASP A 947 32.19 -17.99 -19.02
C ASP A 947 32.54 -17.20 -17.74
N VAL A 948 31.54 -16.71 -17.01
CA VAL A 948 31.73 -15.97 -15.75
C VAL A 948 30.74 -16.44 -14.67
N ALA A 949 31.24 -16.57 -13.44
CA ALA A 949 30.45 -16.88 -12.25
C ALA A 949 30.06 -15.55 -11.58
N VAL A 950 28.76 -15.24 -11.59
CA VAL A 950 28.22 -13.98 -11.08
C VAL A 950 27.32 -14.15 -9.85
N ALA A 951 27.16 -15.38 -9.38
CA ALA A 951 26.40 -15.71 -8.18
C ALA A 951 27.27 -16.48 -7.17
N SER A 952 26.89 -16.41 -5.90
CA SER A 952 27.55 -17.15 -4.82
C SER A 952 26.53 -17.65 -3.80
N ASN A 953 26.88 -18.70 -3.07
CA ASN A 953 26.11 -19.19 -1.93
C ASN A 953 26.38 -18.35 -0.68
N ASP A 954 25.41 -18.31 0.23
CA ASP A 954 25.58 -17.78 1.59
C ASP A 954 26.93 -18.15 2.22
N ASP A 955 27.57 -17.15 2.84
CA ASP A 955 28.81 -17.27 3.61
C ASP A 955 30.01 -17.83 2.84
N THR A 956 29.96 -17.81 1.50
CA THR A 956 31.07 -18.27 0.65
C THR A 956 31.63 -17.12 -0.20
N ARG A 957 32.96 -17.00 -0.21
CA ARG A 957 33.64 -15.96 -0.99
C ARG A 957 33.35 -16.12 -2.49
N PRO A 958 32.80 -15.10 -3.19
CA PRO A 958 32.58 -15.17 -4.62
C PRO A 958 33.88 -15.39 -5.41
N VAL A 959 33.76 -16.03 -6.58
CA VAL A 959 34.87 -16.22 -7.53
C VAL A 959 34.54 -15.40 -8.78
N GLY A 960 35.25 -14.28 -8.99
CA GLY A 960 34.97 -13.33 -10.07
C GLY A 960 33.95 -12.27 -9.66
N GLY A 961 32.76 -12.69 -9.21
CA GLY A 961 31.66 -11.79 -8.84
C GLY A 961 30.88 -11.25 -10.04
N PHE A 962 29.79 -10.55 -9.75
CA PHE A 962 29.01 -9.78 -10.71
C PHE A 962 29.75 -8.50 -11.12
N ASP A 963 30.30 -7.76 -10.15
CA ASP A 963 31.00 -6.48 -10.33
C ASP A 963 32.51 -6.55 -10.04
N ALA A 964 33.21 -5.42 -10.24
CA ALA A 964 34.64 -5.33 -10.02
C ALA A 964 35.04 -5.38 -8.54
N GLN A 965 34.10 -5.13 -7.63
CA GLN A 965 34.29 -5.24 -6.19
C GLN A 965 34.22 -6.69 -5.72
N GLY A 966 33.73 -7.60 -6.56
CA GLY A 966 33.57 -9.02 -6.25
C GLY A 966 32.24 -9.34 -5.57
N ASN A 967 31.28 -8.40 -5.56
CA ASN A 967 29.92 -8.67 -5.09
C ASN A 967 29.21 -9.60 -6.07
N ALA A 968 28.25 -10.39 -5.62
CA ALA A 968 27.60 -11.41 -6.44
C ALA A 968 26.10 -11.50 -6.18
N LEU A 969 25.37 -12.07 -7.13
CA LEU A 969 23.97 -12.41 -6.95
C LEU A 969 23.79 -13.50 -5.89
N PRO A 970 22.72 -13.43 -5.07
CA PRO A 970 22.36 -14.48 -4.12
C PRO A 970 21.91 -15.76 -4.84
N ALA A 971 22.73 -16.82 -4.79
CA ALA A 971 22.49 -18.05 -5.54
C ALA A 971 21.28 -18.84 -5.01
N GLU A 972 21.03 -18.78 -3.71
CA GLU A 972 19.88 -19.41 -3.04
C GLU A 972 18.54 -18.75 -3.39
N MET A 973 18.57 -17.51 -3.90
CA MET A 973 17.38 -16.76 -4.35
C MET A 973 17.12 -16.85 -5.86
N LEU A 974 18.11 -17.27 -6.66
CA LEU A 974 17.98 -17.38 -8.12
C LEU A 974 17.20 -18.64 -8.54
N PRO A 975 16.07 -18.51 -9.24
CA PRO A 975 15.32 -19.67 -9.70
C PRO A 975 15.98 -20.33 -10.92
N ALA A 976 15.74 -21.63 -11.11
CA ALA A 976 16.20 -22.34 -12.30
C ALA A 976 15.52 -21.88 -13.60
N ARG A 977 14.34 -21.27 -13.50
CA ARG A 977 13.56 -20.75 -14.62
C ARG A 977 12.89 -19.43 -14.26
N ILE A 978 12.82 -18.53 -15.24
CA ILE A 978 12.05 -17.28 -15.16
C ILE A 978 11.02 -17.30 -16.28
N ALA A 979 9.79 -16.91 -15.96
CA ALA A 979 8.72 -16.70 -16.91
C ALA A 979 8.42 -15.20 -17.03
N LEU A 980 8.56 -14.65 -18.24
CA LEU A 980 8.18 -13.28 -18.56
C LEU A 980 7.03 -13.32 -19.56
N GLY A 981 5.80 -13.20 -19.05
CA GLY A 981 4.62 -13.52 -19.85
C GLY A 981 4.73 -14.95 -20.40
N ALA A 982 4.64 -15.09 -21.72
CA ALA A 982 4.72 -16.40 -22.38
C ALA A 982 6.17 -16.83 -22.70
N VAL A 983 7.16 -15.97 -22.46
CA VAL A 983 8.57 -16.25 -22.70
C VAL A 983 9.17 -16.97 -21.50
N GLN A 984 9.73 -18.15 -21.74
CA GLN A 984 10.40 -18.94 -20.71
C GLN A 984 11.92 -18.81 -20.86
N PHE A 985 12.62 -18.64 -19.76
CA PHE A 985 14.08 -18.66 -19.69
C PHE A 985 14.56 -19.82 -18.81
N ASN A 986 15.64 -20.47 -19.23
CA ASN A 986 16.38 -21.40 -18.38
C ASN A 986 17.65 -20.69 -17.92
N LEU A 987 17.87 -20.65 -16.60
CA LEU A 987 19.08 -20.12 -16.02
C LEU A 987 20.08 -21.27 -15.79
N ALA A 988 21.37 -20.96 -15.87
CA ALA A 988 22.39 -21.89 -15.39
C ALA A 988 22.27 -22.08 -13.87
N PRO A 989 22.60 -23.27 -13.34
CA PRO A 989 22.66 -23.49 -11.90
C PRO A 989 23.58 -22.47 -11.22
N ALA A 990 23.03 -21.68 -10.30
CA ALA A 990 23.77 -20.70 -9.53
C ALA A 990 24.43 -21.37 -8.32
N ARG A 991 25.75 -21.19 -8.17
CA ARG A 991 26.53 -21.57 -6.99
C ARG A 991 27.92 -20.95 -7.08
N THR A 992 28.62 -20.88 -5.96
CA THR A 992 29.97 -20.31 -5.89
C THR A 992 30.94 -21.00 -6.85
N GLY A 993 31.60 -20.19 -7.69
CA GLY A 993 32.61 -20.65 -8.64
C GLY A 993 32.09 -21.35 -9.89
N ALA A 994 30.78 -21.50 -10.07
CA ALA A 994 30.20 -22.06 -11.30
C ALA A 994 29.79 -20.94 -12.27
N PRO A 995 30.29 -20.94 -13.52
CA PRO A 995 29.85 -19.98 -14.52
C PRO A 995 28.35 -20.07 -14.78
N ASN A 996 27.66 -18.94 -14.66
CA ASN A 996 26.22 -18.82 -14.82
C ASN A 996 25.78 -17.55 -15.57
N ALA A 997 26.74 -16.78 -16.10
CA ALA A 997 26.51 -15.70 -17.04
C ALA A 997 27.56 -15.70 -18.15
N VAL A 998 27.26 -14.95 -19.22
CA VAL A 998 28.16 -14.66 -20.33
C VAL A 998 28.56 -13.20 -20.24
N ALA A 999 29.87 -12.90 -20.19
CA ALA A 999 30.37 -11.53 -20.33
C ALA A 999 30.36 -11.14 -21.82
N ALA A 1000 29.75 -9.99 -22.18
CA ALA A 1000 29.64 -9.58 -23.58
C ALA A 1000 30.99 -9.12 -24.17
N LYS A 1001 31.62 -9.95 -25.03
CA LYS A 1001 32.95 -9.69 -25.65
C LYS A 1001 32.89 -9.77 -27.18
N GLY A 1002 31.77 -9.36 -27.76
CA GLY A 1002 31.55 -9.42 -29.21
C GLY A 1002 31.17 -10.80 -29.77
N GLN A 1003 30.95 -11.81 -28.93
CA GLN A 1003 30.59 -13.16 -29.40
C GLN A 1003 29.26 -13.21 -30.18
N THR A 1004 29.20 -14.10 -31.16
CA THR A 1004 27.99 -14.42 -31.92
C THR A 1004 27.34 -15.69 -31.37
N ILE A 1005 26.10 -15.56 -30.90
CA ILE A 1005 25.27 -16.65 -30.40
C ILE A 1005 24.39 -17.19 -31.54
N ALA A 1006 24.41 -18.50 -31.75
CA ALA A 1006 23.49 -19.15 -32.69
C ALA A 1006 22.08 -19.21 -32.10
N LEU A 1007 21.09 -18.78 -32.88
CA LEU A 1007 19.68 -18.87 -32.50
C LEU A 1007 19.11 -20.26 -32.88
N PRO A 1008 18.17 -20.81 -32.10
CA PRO A 1008 17.55 -22.09 -32.41
C PRO A 1008 16.90 -22.11 -33.80
N ALA A 1009 16.93 -23.27 -34.46
CA ALA A 1009 16.22 -23.46 -35.72
C ALA A 1009 14.69 -23.37 -35.49
N GLY A 1010 14.02 -22.58 -36.31
CA GLY A 1010 12.58 -22.38 -36.22
C GLY A 1010 12.17 -21.04 -36.80
N ARG A 1011 10.86 -20.78 -36.82
CA ARG A 1011 10.33 -19.45 -37.11
C ARG A 1011 10.18 -18.73 -35.78
N PHE A 1012 10.96 -17.68 -35.59
CA PHE A 1012 10.91 -16.77 -34.45
C PHE A 1012 11.06 -15.35 -34.99
N ASN A 1013 10.44 -14.37 -34.33
CA ASN A 1013 10.46 -12.97 -34.75
C ASN A 1013 10.93 -12.03 -33.62
N ARG A 1014 11.21 -12.57 -32.43
CA ARG A 1014 11.88 -11.85 -31.34
C ARG A 1014 12.94 -12.70 -30.64
N VAL A 1015 13.93 -12.00 -30.10
CA VAL A 1015 14.87 -12.53 -29.10
C VAL A 1015 14.73 -11.68 -27.84
N TYR A 1016 14.65 -12.37 -26.71
CA TYR A 1016 14.63 -11.79 -25.38
C TYR A 1016 15.93 -12.12 -24.66
N ILE A 1017 16.46 -11.14 -23.94
CA ILE A 1017 17.75 -11.21 -23.28
C ILE A 1017 17.53 -10.85 -21.81
N LEU A 1018 17.91 -11.75 -20.89
CA LEU A 1018 18.04 -11.43 -19.47
C LEU A 1018 19.46 -10.95 -19.23
N ALA A 1019 19.61 -9.67 -18.88
CA ALA A 1019 20.89 -9.03 -18.70
C ALA A 1019 20.85 -7.97 -17.60
N ALA A 1020 22.04 -7.67 -17.07
CA ALA A 1020 22.29 -6.47 -16.28
C ALA A 1020 23.75 -6.05 -16.46
N SER A 1021 24.03 -4.79 -16.16
CA SER A 1021 25.37 -4.21 -16.21
C SER A 1021 26.06 -4.31 -14.85
N ALA A 1022 27.36 -4.59 -14.87
CA ALA A 1022 28.24 -4.70 -13.71
C ALA A 1022 28.81 -3.36 -13.23
N ASP A 1023 28.66 -2.27 -14.00
CA ASP A 1023 29.24 -0.96 -13.68
C ASP A 1023 28.42 0.17 -14.29
N GLY A 1024 27.38 0.61 -13.56
CA GLY A 1024 26.46 1.65 -14.02
C GLY A 1024 25.64 1.23 -15.24
N ASP A 1025 24.80 2.11 -15.76
CA ASP A 1025 23.99 1.81 -16.95
C ASP A 1025 24.87 1.85 -18.20
N GLN A 1026 24.73 0.86 -19.08
CA GLN A 1026 25.59 0.67 -20.25
C GLN A 1026 24.76 0.68 -21.54
N THR A 1027 24.95 1.70 -22.37
CA THR A 1027 24.40 1.70 -23.73
C THR A 1027 25.31 0.88 -24.65
N ALA A 1028 24.76 -0.12 -25.33
CA ALA A 1028 25.51 -0.96 -26.24
C ALA A 1028 24.66 -1.47 -27.40
N THR A 1029 25.31 -1.75 -28.53
CA THR A 1029 24.66 -2.22 -29.76
C THR A 1029 24.67 -3.74 -29.84
N PHE A 1030 23.47 -4.33 -29.88
CA PHE A 1030 23.26 -5.75 -30.17
C PHE A 1030 22.94 -5.92 -31.66
N LYS A 1031 23.32 -7.05 -32.28
CA LYS A 1031 22.97 -7.33 -33.69
C LYS A 1031 22.22 -8.64 -33.86
N ALA A 1032 20.95 -8.58 -34.26
CA ALA A 1032 20.15 -9.74 -34.62
C ALA A 1032 20.21 -9.96 -36.15
N GLY A 1033 21.04 -10.91 -36.59
CA GLY A 1033 21.47 -10.97 -37.98
C GLY A 1033 22.16 -9.64 -38.36
N ASP A 1034 21.63 -8.96 -39.37
CA ASP A 1034 22.14 -7.66 -39.83
C ASP A 1034 21.50 -6.45 -39.12
N LYS A 1035 20.44 -6.66 -38.31
CA LYS A 1035 19.73 -5.57 -37.62
C LYS A 1035 20.47 -5.20 -36.34
N ALA A 1036 20.99 -3.97 -36.29
CA ALA A 1036 21.57 -3.38 -35.08
C ALA A 1036 20.48 -2.73 -34.21
N VAL A 1037 20.55 -2.94 -32.89
CA VAL A 1037 19.65 -2.33 -31.89
C VAL A 1037 20.49 -1.85 -30.72
N ASP A 1038 20.39 -0.56 -30.41
CA ASP A 1038 21.00 0.02 -29.22
C ASP A 1038 20.09 -0.20 -28.02
N LEU A 1039 20.65 -0.77 -26.96
CA LEU A 1039 19.96 -0.98 -25.69
C LEU A 1039 20.77 -0.32 -24.56
N THR A 1040 20.08 0.34 -23.63
CA THR A 1040 20.66 0.70 -22.34
C THR A 1040 20.42 -0.46 -21.38
N VAL A 1041 21.48 -1.20 -21.08
CA VAL A 1041 21.48 -2.28 -20.09
C VAL A 1041 21.68 -1.66 -18.71
N GLU A 1042 20.69 -1.84 -17.84
CA GLU A 1042 20.61 -1.21 -16.52
C GLU A 1042 21.57 -1.90 -15.54
N ASN A 1043 22.10 -1.10 -14.60
CA ASN A 1043 22.95 -1.57 -13.52
C ASN A 1043 22.24 -2.61 -12.66
N TRP A 1044 22.95 -3.68 -12.31
CA TRP A 1044 22.41 -4.81 -11.54
C TRP A 1044 22.04 -4.49 -10.09
N GLY A 1045 22.48 -3.35 -9.54
CA GLY A 1045 22.19 -2.96 -8.17
C GLY A 1045 21.81 -1.48 -8.01
N GLY A 1046 21.50 -1.08 -6.78
CA GLY A 1046 21.06 0.27 -6.43
C GLY A 1046 19.54 0.45 -6.47
N PHE A 1047 19.07 1.68 -6.59
CA PHE A 1047 17.64 1.95 -6.72
C PHE A 1047 17.22 2.09 -8.18
N ILE A 1048 16.04 1.58 -8.50
CA ILE A 1048 15.38 1.72 -9.81
C ILE A 1048 14.34 2.83 -9.82
N GLY A 1049 14.02 3.41 -8.68
CA GLY A 1049 13.07 4.51 -8.57
C GLY A 1049 13.30 5.34 -7.33
N GLN A 1050 13.22 6.66 -7.47
CA GLN A 1050 13.25 7.66 -6.39
C GLN A 1050 12.36 8.82 -6.80
N TRP A 1051 11.48 9.32 -5.92
CA TRP A 1051 10.70 10.53 -6.20
C TRP A 1051 11.61 11.76 -6.27
N ASP A 1052 12.54 11.83 -5.32
CA ASP A 1052 13.71 12.67 -5.26
C ASP A 1052 14.65 12.08 -4.18
N THR A 1053 15.72 12.79 -3.80
CA THR A 1053 16.55 12.35 -2.67
C THR A 1053 17.02 13.54 -1.86
N ARG A 1054 16.74 13.54 -0.55
CA ARG A 1054 17.19 14.59 0.36
C ARG A 1054 18.66 14.35 0.71
N MET A 1055 19.53 15.29 0.35
CA MET A 1055 20.95 15.20 0.57
C MET A 1055 21.32 15.82 1.93
N PHE A 1056 22.00 15.05 2.77
CA PHE A 1056 22.55 15.50 4.03
C PHE A 1056 24.06 15.26 4.07
N LYS A 1057 24.78 15.97 4.95
CA LYS A 1057 26.20 15.74 5.21
C LYS A 1057 26.42 14.30 5.65
N GLU A 1058 27.22 13.58 4.89
CA GLU A 1058 27.59 12.20 5.18
C GLU A 1058 28.43 12.09 6.46
N PRO A 1059 28.31 11.00 7.24
CA PRO A 1059 29.26 10.68 8.28
C PRO A 1059 30.66 10.38 7.69
N GLU A 1060 31.73 10.67 8.44
CA GLU A 1060 33.13 10.51 8.00
C GLU A 1060 33.51 9.05 7.65
N THR A 1061 32.73 8.05 8.08
CA THR A 1061 32.98 6.64 7.78
C THR A 1061 31.65 5.94 7.47
N PRO A 1062 31.46 5.41 6.24
CA PRO A 1062 30.28 4.62 5.89
C PRO A 1062 30.18 3.37 6.76
N ARG A 1063 28.97 3.06 7.25
CA ARG A 1063 28.71 1.83 8.00
C ARG A 1063 28.39 0.70 7.02
N SER A 1064 28.95 -0.49 7.27
CA SER A 1064 28.51 -1.71 6.59
C SER A 1064 27.45 -2.43 7.41
N TRP A 1065 26.37 -2.84 6.75
CA TRP A 1065 25.30 -3.66 7.31
C TRP A 1065 25.43 -5.14 6.92
N ALA A 1066 26.54 -5.53 6.28
CA ALA A 1066 26.67 -6.89 5.77
C ALA A 1066 26.72 -7.94 6.90
N VAL A 1067 25.87 -8.96 6.81
CA VAL A 1067 25.74 -10.03 7.80
C VAL A 1067 25.98 -11.40 7.19
N ALA A 1068 26.55 -12.31 7.98
CA ALA A 1068 26.60 -13.73 7.61
C ALA A 1068 25.21 -14.35 7.73
N ALA A 1069 24.87 -15.31 6.86
CA ALA A 1069 23.63 -16.08 6.97
C ALA A 1069 23.62 -16.98 8.22
N ASN A 1070 24.81 -17.38 8.66
CA ASN A 1070 25.05 -18.12 9.89
C ASN A 1070 26.00 -17.32 10.81
N PRO A 1071 25.52 -16.21 11.42
CA PRO A 1071 26.38 -15.38 12.25
C PRO A 1071 26.76 -16.13 13.54
N PRO A 1072 27.99 -15.95 14.06
CA PRO A 1072 28.44 -16.59 15.29
C PRO A 1072 27.46 -16.37 16.46
N GLU A 1073 27.32 -17.35 17.34
CA GLU A 1073 26.53 -17.20 18.57
C GLU A 1073 27.13 -16.11 19.47
N GLY A 1074 26.28 -15.40 20.21
CA GLY A 1074 26.70 -14.32 21.10
C GLY A 1074 25.86 -13.05 20.97
N PRO A 1075 26.20 -12.02 21.76
CA PRO A 1075 25.46 -10.76 21.78
C PRO A 1075 25.56 -10.04 20.44
N VAL A 1076 24.43 -9.55 19.94
CA VAL A 1076 24.35 -8.75 18.72
C VAL A 1076 24.57 -7.28 19.09
N PRO A 1077 25.62 -6.62 18.58
CA PRO A 1077 25.84 -5.20 18.83
C PRO A 1077 24.65 -4.36 18.36
N GLN A 1078 24.33 -3.31 19.12
CA GLN A 1078 23.32 -2.33 18.71
C GLN A 1078 24.00 -1.02 18.38
N SER A 1079 23.82 -0.58 17.15
CA SER A 1079 24.39 0.67 16.68
C SER A 1079 23.42 1.82 16.87
N ARG A 1080 23.93 2.99 17.29
CA ARG A 1080 23.14 4.23 17.23
C ARG A 1080 23.33 4.86 15.86
N VAL A 1081 22.23 5.15 15.18
CA VAL A 1081 22.18 6.02 14.01
C VAL A 1081 21.71 7.38 14.47
N ARG A 1082 22.43 8.43 14.06
CA ARG A 1082 22.06 9.82 14.37
C ARG A 1082 21.22 10.34 13.20
N ALA A 1083 19.97 10.73 13.48
CA ALA A 1083 19.16 11.43 12.50
C ALA A 1083 19.83 12.75 12.07
N PRO A 1084 19.76 13.12 10.77
CA PRO A 1084 20.32 14.38 10.30
C PRO A 1084 19.57 15.58 10.92
N ARG A 1085 20.29 16.68 11.13
CA ARG A 1085 19.68 17.94 11.57
C ARG A 1085 19.38 18.86 10.38
N TYR A 1086 18.36 19.67 10.55
CA TYR A 1086 18.03 20.72 9.60
C TYR A 1086 17.92 22.06 10.35
N PRO A 1087 18.48 23.15 9.80
CA PRO A 1087 19.09 23.24 8.46
C PRO A 1087 20.57 22.82 8.39
N GLU A 1088 21.22 22.45 9.50
CA GLU A 1088 22.69 22.39 9.57
C GLU A 1088 23.34 21.30 8.73
N ASP A 1089 22.69 20.13 8.63
CA ASP A 1089 23.23 18.97 7.93
C ASP A 1089 22.65 18.85 6.51
N PHE A 1090 21.62 19.62 6.13
CA PHE A 1090 20.97 19.55 4.82
C PHE A 1090 21.77 20.29 3.75
N THR A 1091 22.02 19.64 2.60
CA THR A 1091 22.84 20.19 1.50
C THR A 1091 22.08 20.38 0.20
N GLY A 1092 20.88 19.79 0.04
CA GLY A 1092 20.04 19.98 -1.14
C GLY A 1092 19.12 18.79 -1.44
N ILE A 1093 18.48 18.81 -2.60
CA ILE A 1093 17.63 17.73 -3.12
C ILE A 1093 18.16 17.31 -4.48
N LYS A 1094 18.39 16.01 -4.67
CA LYS A 1094 18.67 15.42 -5.98
C LYS A 1094 17.33 15.10 -6.68
N PRO A 1095 17.17 15.42 -7.98
CA PRO A 1095 15.96 15.05 -8.71
C PRO A 1095 15.69 13.55 -8.71
N GLY A 1096 14.42 13.18 -8.71
CA GLY A 1096 14.00 11.79 -8.84
C GLY A 1096 14.23 11.20 -10.22
N PHE A 1097 14.12 9.89 -10.29
CA PHE A 1097 14.25 9.12 -11.51
C PHE A 1097 13.45 7.82 -11.40
N ILE A 1098 13.07 7.25 -12.55
CA ILE A 1098 12.52 5.90 -12.63
C ILE A 1098 13.15 5.17 -13.81
N LYS A 1099 13.80 4.05 -13.53
CA LYS A 1099 14.26 3.08 -14.54
C LYS A 1099 13.08 2.25 -15.03
N ARG A 1100 13.04 2.00 -16.33
CA ARG A 1100 11.85 1.45 -17.01
C ARG A 1100 12.08 0.11 -17.70
N ALA A 1101 13.31 -0.40 -17.69
CA ALA A 1101 13.56 -1.77 -18.15
C ALA A 1101 12.69 -2.74 -17.33
N ASP A 1102 12.15 -3.76 -18.01
CA ASP A 1102 11.29 -4.74 -17.36
C ASP A 1102 12.12 -5.61 -16.40
N VAL A 1103 11.84 -5.55 -15.11
CA VAL A 1103 12.58 -6.33 -14.11
C VAL A 1103 12.07 -7.77 -14.14
N ALA A 1104 12.89 -8.68 -14.63
CA ALA A 1104 12.53 -10.09 -14.76
C ALA A 1104 12.72 -10.85 -13.43
N TRP A 1105 13.67 -10.42 -12.61
CA TRP A 1105 13.94 -10.96 -11.29
C TRP A 1105 14.65 -9.92 -10.42
N PHE A 1106 14.41 -10.00 -9.11
CA PHE A 1106 15.09 -9.19 -8.11
C PHE A 1106 15.29 -9.99 -6.81
N ALA A 1107 16.27 -9.58 -6.01
CA ALA A 1107 16.46 -10.03 -4.63
C ALA A 1107 16.75 -8.84 -3.73
N SER A 1108 16.36 -8.96 -2.45
CA SER A 1108 16.50 -7.86 -1.48
C SER A 1108 17.95 -7.61 -1.05
N HIS A 1109 18.92 -8.42 -1.48
CA HIS A 1109 20.34 -8.24 -1.15
C HIS A 1109 21.24 -8.67 -2.30
N HIS A 1110 22.52 -8.35 -2.17
CA HIS A 1110 23.61 -9.03 -2.86
C HIS A 1110 24.53 -9.71 -1.85
N HIS A 1111 25.42 -10.58 -2.34
CA HIS A 1111 26.54 -11.06 -1.54
C HIS A 1111 27.72 -10.13 -1.72
N THR A 1112 28.35 -9.73 -0.62
CA THR A 1112 29.59 -8.95 -0.65
C THR A 1112 30.77 -9.80 -1.16
N ALA A 1113 31.90 -9.15 -1.42
CA ALA A 1113 33.16 -9.82 -1.77
C ALA A 1113 33.65 -10.85 -0.74
N ASP A 1114 33.14 -10.81 0.50
CA ASP A 1114 33.44 -11.77 1.56
C ASP A 1114 32.37 -12.89 1.70
N GLY A 1115 31.32 -12.86 0.87
CA GLY A 1115 30.23 -13.83 0.87
C GLY A 1115 29.11 -13.55 1.87
N LYS A 1116 29.07 -12.35 2.46
CA LYS A 1116 28.01 -11.94 3.40
C LYS A 1116 26.84 -11.31 2.67
N ASN A 1117 25.64 -11.42 3.23
CA ASN A 1117 24.44 -10.73 2.77
C ASN A 1117 24.51 -9.24 3.11
N ASP A 1118 24.42 -8.36 2.12
CA ASP A 1118 24.27 -6.91 2.32
C ASP A 1118 22.77 -6.55 2.24
N PRO A 1119 22.10 -6.37 3.39
CA PRO A 1119 20.64 -6.35 3.39
C PRO A 1119 20.08 -5.09 2.71
N TYR A 1120 19.01 -5.26 1.93
CA TYR A 1120 18.36 -4.20 1.15
C TYR A 1120 19.27 -3.50 0.12
N ALA A 1121 20.46 -4.06 -0.16
CA ALA A 1121 21.25 -3.74 -1.36
C ALA A 1121 20.74 -4.60 -2.53
N TYR A 1122 19.69 -4.14 -3.19
CA TYR A 1122 18.98 -4.92 -4.21
C TYR A 1122 19.88 -5.44 -5.33
N SER A 1123 19.59 -6.67 -5.77
CA SER A 1123 20.08 -7.27 -7.01
C SER A 1123 18.95 -7.32 -8.05
N TYR A 1124 19.24 -7.02 -9.32
CA TYR A 1124 18.28 -7.05 -10.41
C TYR A 1124 18.80 -7.79 -11.64
N VAL A 1125 17.86 -8.40 -12.36
CA VAL A 1125 18.04 -8.90 -13.72
C VAL A 1125 16.91 -8.34 -14.57
N PHE A 1126 17.27 -7.66 -15.65
CA PHE A 1126 16.31 -7.00 -16.53
C PHE A 1126 16.09 -7.82 -17.81
N ALA A 1127 14.90 -7.69 -18.39
CA ALA A 1127 14.56 -8.27 -19.68
C ALA A 1127 14.57 -7.21 -20.78
N TYR A 1128 15.20 -7.55 -21.90
CA TYR A 1128 15.23 -6.74 -23.11
C TYR A 1128 14.71 -7.54 -24.29
N ALA A 1129 13.86 -6.94 -25.12
CA ALA A 1129 13.31 -7.55 -26.31
C ALA A 1129 13.90 -6.91 -27.56
N ILE A 1130 14.34 -7.74 -28.52
CA ILE A 1130 14.82 -7.33 -29.83
C ILE A 1130 14.03 -8.07 -30.89
N GLU A 1131 13.43 -7.35 -31.83
CA GLU A 1131 12.83 -7.96 -33.03
C GLU A 1131 13.90 -8.54 -33.94
N ILE A 1132 13.69 -9.77 -34.41
CA ILE A 1132 14.62 -10.48 -35.30
C ILE A 1132 14.01 -10.65 -36.71
N PRO A 1133 14.76 -10.37 -37.79
CA PRO A 1133 14.35 -10.68 -39.15
C PRO A 1133 14.07 -12.17 -39.34
N ALA A 1134 13.18 -12.54 -40.28
CA ALA A 1134 12.75 -13.92 -40.50
C ALA A 1134 13.88 -14.92 -40.85
N ASN A 1135 15.02 -14.41 -41.34
CA ASN A 1135 16.21 -15.17 -41.70
C ASN A 1135 17.35 -15.04 -40.69
N ALA A 1136 17.18 -14.29 -39.59
CA ALA A 1136 18.21 -14.12 -38.58
C ALA A 1136 18.48 -15.45 -37.87
N LYS A 1137 19.72 -15.94 -38.01
CA LYS A 1137 20.18 -17.18 -37.37
C LYS A 1137 21.10 -16.92 -36.17
N THR A 1138 21.43 -15.66 -35.92
CA THR A 1138 22.46 -15.27 -34.96
C THR A 1138 22.09 -14.00 -34.21
N LEU A 1139 22.56 -13.91 -32.98
CA LEU A 1139 22.59 -12.69 -32.18
C LEU A 1139 24.06 -12.41 -31.82
N THR A 1140 24.61 -11.31 -32.31
CA THR A 1140 25.94 -10.84 -31.91
C THR A 1140 25.79 -9.90 -30.72
N LEU A 1141 26.43 -10.27 -29.61
CA LEU A 1141 26.49 -9.48 -28.39
C LEU A 1141 27.46 -8.29 -28.58
N PRO A 1142 27.30 -7.20 -27.84
CA PRO A 1142 28.26 -6.09 -27.89
C PRO A 1142 29.65 -6.52 -27.40
N ASP A 1143 30.68 -5.78 -27.82
CA ASP A 1143 32.01 -5.85 -27.22
C ASP A 1143 32.07 -4.89 -26.02
N ASN A 1144 31.41 -5.27 -24.93
CA ASN A 1144 31.33 -4.51 -23.69
C ASN A 1144 31.28 -5.49 -22.51
N ASP A 1145 32.45 -5.78 -21.95
CA ASP A 1145 32.63 -6.78 -20.90
C ASP A 1145 32.09 -6.33 -19.53
N LYS A 1146 31.33 -5.24 -19.45
CA LYS A 1146 30.52 -4.86 -18.29
C LYS A 1146 29.11 -5.45 -18.35
N ILE A 1147 28.63 -5.85 -19.53
CA ILE A 1147 27.30 -6.45 -19.68
C ILE A 1147 27.39 -7.95 -19.37
N ARG A 1148 26.50 -8.43 -18.49
CA ARG A 1148 26.36 -9.84 -18.11
C ARG A 1148 25.04 -10.37 -18.66
N ILE A 1149 25.09 -11.42 -19.47
CA ILE A 1149 23.91 -12.10 -20.01
C ILE A 1149 23.66 -13.38 -19.21
N LEU A 1150 22.50 -13.48 -18.55
CA LEU A 1150 22.15 -14.64 -17.72
C LEU A 1150 21.37 -15.69 -18.51
N ALA A 1151 20.51 -15.25 -19.43
CA ALA A 1151 19.75 -16.14 -20.29
C ALA A 1151 19.29 -15.43 -21.56
N ILE A 1152 19.01 -16.20 -22.61
CA ILE A 1152 18.42 -15.72 -23.87
C ILE A 1152 17.30 -16.68 -24.26
N SER A 1153 16.21 -16.15 -24.80
CA SER A 1153 15.12 -16.94 -25.37
C SER A 1153 14.64 -16.32 -26.67
N VAL A 1154 14.18 -17.13 -27.61
CA VAL A 1154 13.51 -16.66 -28.83
C VAL A 1154 12.02 -16.91 -28.75
N ALA A 1155 11.21 -16.04 -29.36
CA ALA A 1155 9.76 -16.15 -29.38
C ALA A 1155 9.19 -15.84 -30.77
N ASP A 1156 8.04 -16.44 -31.09
CA ASP A 1156 7.21 -16.12 -32.25
C ASP A 1156 5.93 -15.42 -31.79
N GLU A 1157 5.96 -14.10 -31.81
CA GLU A 1157 4.94 -13.18 -31.28
C GLU A 1157 4.40 -12.30 -32.40
N SER A 1158 3.34 -12.74 -33.08
CA SER A 1158 2.83 -12.05 -34.27
C SER A 1158 1.82 -10.92 -33.99
N ARG A 1159 1.49 -10.63 -32.73
CA ARG A 1159 0.30 -9.83 -32.34
C ARG A 1159 0.53 -8.92 -31.12
N THR A 1160 1.63 -8.18 -31.17
CA THR A 1160 2.15 -7.42 -30.04
C THR A 1160 1.35 -6.15 -29.77
N VAL A 1161 1.35 -5.72 -28.51
CA VAL A 1161 0.78 -4.43 -28.09
C VAL A 1161 1.83 -3.56 -27.42
N THR A 1162 1.68 -2.26 -27.54
CA THR A 1162 2.51 -1.27 -26.84
C THR A 1162 1.59 -0.36 -26.04
N PRO A 1163 1.83 -0.11 -24.74
CA PRO A 1163 1.08 0.89 -24.00
C PRO A 1163 1.09 2.23 -24.74
N ALA A 1164 -0.09 2.76 -25.06
CA ALA A 1164 -0.26 4.05 -25.72
C ALA A 1164 -0.23 5.22 -24.70
N GLN A 1165 0.00 4.92 -23.43
CA GLN A 1165 0.23 5.89 -22.38
C GLN A 1165 1.12 5.26 -21.31
N PRO A 1166 1.86 6.04 -20.51
CA PRO A 1166 2.55 5.52 -19.34
C PRO A 1166 1.57 4.83 -18.39
N LEU A 1167 1.90 3.61 -17.95
CA LEU A 1167 1.06 2.84 -17.02
C LEU A 1167 1.25 3.27 -15.56
N TYR A 1168 2.32 4.01 -15.28
CA TYR A 1168 2.64 4.67 -14.03
C TYR A 1168 3.48 5.93 -14.30
N ASP A 1169 3.75 6.71 -13.26
CA ASP A 1169 4.30 8.06 -13.38
C ASP A 1169 5.58 8.16 -14.22
N MET A 1170 5.69 9.25 -14.97
CA MET A 1170 6.89 9.70 -15.65
C MET A 1170 7.47 10.83 -14.80
N LEU A 1171 8.54 10.58 -14.04
CA LEU A 1171 9.24 11.71 -13.41
C LEU A 1171 9.94 12.52 -14.50
N PRO A 1172 9.85 13.86 -14.48
CA PRO A 1172 10.51 14.69 -15.49
C PRO A 1172 12.02 14.48 -15.43
N SER A 1173 12.64 14.26 -16.60
CA SER A 1173 14.09 14.38 -16.75
C SER A 1173 14.43 15.86 -16.59
N ARG A 1174 14.76 16.31 -15.38
CA ARG A 1174 15.20 17.68 -15.13
C ARG A 1174 16.69 17.84 -15.37
#